data_AF-A0A496ZQ56-F1
#
_entry.id   AF-A0A496ZQ56-F1
#
_cell.length_a   1.000
_cell.length_b   1.000
_cell.length_c   1.000
_cell.angle_alpha   90.00
_cell.angle_beta   90.00
_cell.angle_gamma   90.00
#
_symmetry.space_group_name_H-M   'P 1'
#
loop_
_entity.id
_entity.type
_entity.pdbx_description
1 polymer ?
#
loop_
_entity_poly.entity_id
_entity_poly.type
_entity_poly.pdbx_seq_one_letter_code
_entity_poly.pdbx_strand_id
1 'polypeptide(L)'
;MYESKLVIFCCLIIFSFSIFAVEIHEVVQEGNLARVQELIEADSSLLELQDDRLFTPLNWAVTRGHHDIFMYLLEKGADINTVDIDGSNLLINAGTGGNFEIIKFLVEEKGFDINFVDNNGVTPFYSSCGSGDVEILKYFVDKSVNTQVRSIIDGTPIVSAIYSDSLAAFEYLLELGCEYDVPNQWGVTPVHYAAYRGQTEMLKILMDKGVDIFQETMRRETPFIWAVVARQFETADFLLANGEDINRRISGGVTPVHSAYKLRPESLDYLIEKGADLTIVDSTGNTVLHTASWSQDDGLIRKLLESGLDVNAVNDDGETPLVNACWRDSIDVIEVLLEFGATVDALECENNGQCVTGQRSPLHICVSEGKTDFVELLLDYVDSVNMVDKYFLRTPLHLAAIRGQEEIVNMLLEKGAELNAKDYFKKTPAYYSSIYVNDNVTEILTSNGGKIGKIPKKYKQNLLTEETKEGEAAIYFMNHSGWAIKTANNLLIVDYWSRGNEPENSCLANGWINPEEIKDYNVTVLVSHEHGDHYDPIIWEWRETIPNIRYVLGIEVPGQEYYTVIEPQTTLNYENLDITAFESNDSGVGFVIVSDGVTIFHPGDHANETRDFSGTYWPEIEYVKENFSNIDISMMPIRGCGLPDVESVRLGVIRTLEELQPKAFLPMHSLDDGFQYRDFIENLKEEGIEKTKLYYPLD
;
A
#
# COMPACT_ATOMS: atom_id res chain seq x y z
N MET A 1 36.18 11.74 -45.48
CA MET A 1 37.12 12.51 -44.62
C MET A 1 36.54 13.80 -44.04
N TYR A 2 35.25 14.10 -44.24
CA TYR A 2 34.58 15.27 -43.63
C TYR A 2 33.37 14.92 -42.72
N GLU A 3 32.85 13.69 -42.74
CA GLU A 3 31.75 13.29 -41.83
C GLU A 3 32.22 12.57 -40.56
N SER A 4 33.37 11.90 -40.60
CA SER A 4 33.92 11.14 -39.46
C SER A 4 34.55 12.03 -38.38
N LYS A 5 34.75 13.33 -38.65
CA LYS A 5 35.24 14.31 -37.67
C LYS A 5 34.12 15.03 -36.93
N LEU A 6 32.87 14.99 -37.43
CA LEU A 6 31.72 15.64 -36.78
C LEU A 6 31.14 14.73 -35.68
N VAL A 7 31.09 13.41 -35.90
CA VAL A 7 30.53 12.44 -34.95
C VAL A 7 31.45 12.22 -33.74
N ILE A 8 32.78 12.23 -33.92
CA ILE A 8 33.75 12.12 -32.80
C ILE A 8 33.80 13.42 -31.98
N PHE A 9 33.53 14.57 -32.59
CA PHE A 9 33.41 15.85 -31.89
C PHE A 9 32.10 15.93 -31.09
N CYS A 10 30.98 15.42 -31.63
CA CYS A 10 29.71 15.33 -30.89
C CYS A 10 29.75 14.32 -29.73
N CYS A 11 30.39 13.15 -29.87
CA CYS A 11 30.45 12.16 -28.78
C CYS A 11 31.39 12.57 -27.62
N LEU A 12 32.46 13.34 -27.89
CA LEU A 12 33.33 13.90 -26.84
C LEU A 12 32.68 15.08 -26.11
N ILE A 13 31.84 15.86 -26.79
CA ILE A 13 31.04 16.93 -26.18
C ILE A 13 29.93 16.36 -25.29
N ILE A 14 29.27 15.27 -25.71
CA ILE A 14 28.18 14.64 -24.93
C ILE A 14 28.72 13.93 -23.67
N PHE A 15 29.90 13.30 -23.73
CA PHE A 15 30.56 12.70 -22.55
C PHE A 15 31.20 13.73 -21.61
N SER A 16 31.66 14.89 -22.12
CA SER A 16 32.16 15.97 -21.26
C SER A 16 31.02 16.72 -20.58
N PHE A 17 29.90 16.96 -21.28
CA PHE A 17 28.71 17.60 -20.71
C PHE A 17 28.15 16.81 -19.52
N SER A 18 28.12 15.47 -19.57
CA SER A 18 27.54 14.68 -18.47
C SER A 18 28.41 14.61 -17.21
N ILE A 19 29.73 14.83 -17.33
CA ILE A 19 30.66 14.86 -16.18
C ILE A 19 30.71 16.26 -15.57
N PHE A 20 30.75 17.32 -16.40
CA PHE A 20 30.74 18.70 -15.91
C PHE A 20 29.38 19.15 -15.36
N ALA A 21 28.28 18.58 -15.85
CA ALA A 21 26.93 18.93 -15.39
C ALA A 21 26.67 18.54 -13.93
N VAL A 22 27.17 17.40 -13.46
CA VAL A 22 27.05 16.99 -12.05
C VAL A 22 28.07 17.72 -11.18
N GLU A 23 29.25 18.02 -11.72
CA GLU A 23 30.36 18.60 -10.97
C GLU A 23 30.10 20.06 -10.54
N ILE A 24 29.47 20.91 -11.37
CA ILE A 24 29.33 22.35 -11.07
C ILE A 24 28.51 22.61 -9.79
N HIS A 25 27.39 21.91 -9.58
CA HIS A 25 26.57 22.11 -8.38
C HIS A 25 27.31 21.66 -7.12
N GLU A 26 28.04 20.54 -7.19
CA GLU A 26 28.83 20.01 -6.07
C GLU A 26 29.93 21.00 -5.66
N VAL A 27 30.74 21.48 -6.62
CA VAL A 27 31.86 22.39 -6.29
C VAL A 27 31.39 23.75 -5.79
N VAL A 28 30.21 24.21 -6.24
CA VAL A 28 29.58 25.40 -5.67
C VAL A 28 29.13 25.12 -4.24
N GLN A 29 28.48 23.99 -3.98
CA GLN A 29 28.02 23.64 -2.63
C GLN A 29 29.16 23.55 -1.62
N GLU A 30 30.33 23.05 -2.06
CA GLU A 30 31.57 22.96 -1.31
C GLU A 30 32.26 24.32 -1.07
N GLY A 31 31.95 25.34 -1.87
CA GLY A 31 32.57 26.66 -1.76
C GLY A 31 33.92 26.77 -2.47
N ASN A 32 34.19 25.93 -3.47
CA ASN A 32 35.46 25.93 -4.19
C ASN A 32 35.47 26.93 -5.35
N LEU A 33 35.66 28.23 -5.04
CA LEU A 33 35.67 29.30 -6.03
C LEU A 33 36.65 29.05 -7.19
N ALA A 34 37.85 28.53 -6.92
CA ALA A 34 38.85 28.30 -7.95
C ALA A 34 38.39 27.26 -8.98
N ARG A 35 37.74 26.18 -8.52
CA ARG A 35 37.19 25.16 -9.41
C ARG A 35 35.95 25.67 -10.15
N VAL A 36 35.08 26.43 -9.48
CA VAL A 36 33.95 27.11 -10.13
C VAL A 36 34.45 28.02 -11.26
N GLN A 37 35.49 28.80 -11.02
CA GLN A 37 36.09 29.68 -12.03
C GLN A 37 36.59 28.89 -13.24
N GLU A 38 37.31 27.79 -13.00
CA GLU A 38 37.80 26.92 -14.07
C GLU A 38 36.67 26.31 -14.91
N LEU A 39 35.61 25.80 -14.26
CA LEU A 39 34.47 25.18 -14.94
C LEU A 39 33.68 26.19 -15.76
N ILE A 40 33.37 27.37 -15.20
CA ILE A 40 32.60 28.42 -15.89
C ILE A 40 33.39 29.05 -17.04
N GLU A 41 34.72 29.13 -16.92
CA GLU A 41 35.58 29.56 -18.03
C GLU A 41 35.67 28.52 -19.16
N ALA A 42 35.60 27.24 -18.82
CA ALA A 42 35.57 26.16 -19.80
C ALA A 42 34.21 26.05 -20.52
N ASP A 43 33.10 26.24 -19.79
CA ASP A 43 31.75 26.17 -20.32
C ASP A 43 30.80 27.12 -19.58
N SER A 44 30.45 28.23 -20.23
CA SER A 44 29.54 29.23 -19.67
C SER A 44 28.08 28.77 -19.63
N SER A 45 27.70 27.69 -20.34
CA SER A 45 26.32 27.16 -20.28
C SER A 45 25.98 26.59 -18.91
N LEU A 46 27.00 26.25 -18.12
CA LEU A 46 26.85 25.76 -16.74
C LEU A 46 26.23 26.82 -15.80
N LEU A 47 26.29 28.12 -16.13
CA LEU A 47 25.68 29.20 -15.33
C LEU A 47 24.20 28.97 -15.05
N GLU A 48 23.48 28.43 -16.04
CA GLU A 48 22.03 28.23 -16.01
C GLU A 48 21.65 26.75 -15.89
N LEU A 49 22.62 25.89 -15.57
CA LEU A 49 22.35 24.46 -15.43
C LEU A 49 21.51 24.20 -14.20
N GLN A 50 20.34 23.62 -14.39
CA GLN A 50 19.42 23.26 -13.31
C GLN A 50 19.60 21.80 -12.88
N ASP A 51 19.54 21.55 -11.58
CA ASP A 51 19.36 20.20 -11.03
C ASP A 51 17.86 19.82 -10.98
N ASP A 52 17.55 18.66 -10.40
CA ASP A 52 16.18 18.15 -10.30
C ASP A 52 15.24 19.02 -9.44
N ARG A 53 15.79 19.95 -8.65
CA ARG A 53 15.03 20.96 -7.86
C ARG A 53 14.92 22.30 -8.57
N LEU A 54 15.37 22.37 -9.83
CA LEU A 54 15.53 23.59 -10.60
C LEU A 54 16.57 24.57 -10.03
N PHE A 55 17.47 24.11 -9.15
CA PHE A 55 18.54 24.95 -8.61
C PHE A 55 19.64 25.15 -9.65
N THR A 56 19.97 26.41 -9.91
CA THR A 56 21.18 26.77 -10.65
C THR A 56 22.41 26.82 -9.71
N PRO A 57 23.64 26.87 -10.24
CA PRO A 57 24.82 27.24 -9.45
C PRO A 57 24.61 28.49 -8.59
N LEU A 58 23.87 29.48 -9.10
CA LEU A 58 23.61 30.70 -8.36
C LEU A 58 22.70 30.44 -7.13
N ASN A 59 21.65 29.62 -7.27
CA ASN A 59 20.79 29.23 -6.14
C ASN A 59 21.58 28.50 -5.05
N TRP A 60 22.49 27.59 -5.44
CA TRP A 60 23.36 26.88 -4.50
C TRP A 60 24.35 27.82 -3.79
N ALA A 61 25.01 28.72 -4.52
CA ALA A 61 25.92 29.70 -3.94
C ALA A 61 25.20 30.59 -2.90
N VAL A 62 23.97 31.01 -3.21
CA VAL A 62 23.12 31.80 -2.32
C VAL A 62 22.67 31.02 -1.09
N THR A 63 22.23 29.77 -1.25
CA THR A 63 21.74 28.95 -0.14
C THR A 63 22.89 28.56 0.81
N ARG A 64 24.10 28.37 0.28
CA ARG A 64 25.28 27.94 1.05
C ARG A 64 26.10 29.10 1.60
N GLY A 65 25.80 30.34 1.20
CA GLY A 65 26.45 31.54 1.73
C GLY A 65 27.80 31.87 1.12
N HIS A 66 28.12 31.29 -0.03
CA HIS A 66 29.39 31.51 -0.72
C HIS A 66 29.34 32.83 -1.49
N HIS A 67 29.50 33.93 -0.76
CA HIS A 67 29.34 35.29 -1.29
C HIS A 67 30.28 35.60 -2.46
N ASP A 68 31.51 35.10 -2.43
CA ASP A 68 32.50 35.27 -3.51
C ASP A 68 32.11 34.51 -4.78
N ILE A 69 31.61 33.29 -4.65
CA ILE A 69 31.05 32.51 -5.76
C ILE A 69 29.79 33.19 -6.30
N PHE A 70 28.89 33.63 -5.43
CA PHE A 70 27.69 34.37 -5.81
C PHE A 70 28.03 35.61 -6.64
N MET A 71 28.96 36.44 -6.17
CA MET A 71 29.39 37.64 -6.90
C MET A 71 30.08 37.31 -8.22
N TYR A 72 30.91 36.27 -8.25
CA TYR A 72 31.55 35.80 -9.49
C TYR A 72 30.53 35.32 -10.53
N LEU A 73 29.56 34.49 -10.14
CA LEU A 73 28.53 33.99 -11.05
C LEU A 73 27.68 35.13 -11.62
N LEU A 74 27.33 36.13 -10.80
CA LEU A 74 26.67 37.35 -11.27
C LEU A 74 27.54 38.16 -12.24
N GLU A 75 28.84 38.28 -11.99
CA GLU A 75 29.79 38.96 -12.91
C GLU A 75 29.84 38.24 -14.27
N LYS A 76 29.74 36.91 -14.26
CA LYS A 76 29.70 36.08 -15.47
C LYS A 76 28.33 36.06 -16.17
N GLY A 77 27.33 36.72 -15.60
CA GLY A 77 26.03 36.91 -16.22
C GLY A 77 25.01 35.83 -15.90
N ALA A 78 25.15 35.12 -14.78
CA ALA A 78 24.10 34.23 -14.27
C ALA A 78 22.78 35.02 -14.08
N ASP A 79 21.65 34.43 -14.46
CA ASP A 79 20.34 35.05 -14.26
C ASP A 79 20.02 35.13 -12.77
N ILE A 80 19.76 36.35 -12.29
CA ILE A 80 19.43 36.61 -10.89
C ILE A 80 17.95 36.31 -10.59
N ASN A 81 17.09 36.19 -11.61
CA ASN A 81 15.65 36.01 -11.45
C ASN A 81 15.24 34.53 -11.48
N THR A 82 16.17 33.61 -11.20
CA THR A 82 15.89 32.18 -11.14
C THR A 82 14.90 31.88 -10.01
N VAL A 83 14.11 30.84 -10.24
CA VAL A 83 13.22 30.25 -9.23
C VAL A 83 13.44 28.75 -9.20
N ASP A 84 13.32 28.15 -8.02
CA ASP A 84 13.33 26.71 -7.86
C ASP A 84 11.95 26.07 -8.12
N ILE A 85 11.85 24.76 -7.91
CA ILE A 85 10.61 23.99 -8.14
C ILE A 85 9.42 24.47 -7.28
N ASP A 86 9.68 25.07 -6.12
CA ASP A 86 8.67 25.65 -5.23
C ASP A 86 8.29 27.08 -5.63
N GLY A 87 8.94 27.62 -6.67
CA GLY A 87 8.79 29.01 -7.09
C GLY A 87 9.56 29.98 -6.19
N SER A 88 10.44 29.48 -5.32
CA SER A 88 11.24 30.32 -4.42
C SER A 88 12.34 31.04 -5.20
N ASN A 89 12.45 32.35 -5.00
CA ASN A 89 13.49 33.17 -5.60
C ASN A 89 14.77 33.18 -4.74
N LEU A 90 15.85 33.75 -5.29
CA LEU A 90 17.13 33.85 -4.58
C LEU A 90 17.04 34.52 -3.20
N LEU A 91 16.10 35.46 -2.98
CA LEU A 91 15.96 36.10 -1.67
C LEU A 91 15.37 35.12 -0.64
N ILE A 92 14.42 34.27 -1.02
CA ILE A 92 13.94 33.18 -0.15
C ILE A 92 15.06 32.16 0.11
N ASN A 93 15.79 31.72 -0.93
CA ASN A 93 16.91 30.78 -0.77
C ASN A 93 18.02 31.36 0.15
N ALA A 94 18.32 32.67 0.05
CA ALA A 94 19.27 33.36 0.91
C ALA A 94 18.81 33.36 2.37
N GLY A 95 17.50 33.50 2.60
CA GLY A 95 16.88 33.39 3.91
C GLY A 95 17.05 32.00 4.53
N THR A 96 16.80 30.93 3.76
CA THR A 96 17.02 29.55 4.19
C THR A 96 18.47 29.30 4.61
N GLY A 97 19.43 29.87 3.88
CA GLY A 97 20.85 29.76 4.17
C GLY A 97 21.36 30.65 5.30
N GLY A 98 20.57 31.60 5.80
CA GLY A 98 21.00 32.55 6.82
C GLY A 98 22.04 33.56 6.33
N ASN A 99 22.02 33.93 5.05
CA ASN A 99 23.12 34.68 4.43
C ASN A 99 22.85 36.18 4.41
N PHE A 100 23.09 36.83 5.55
CA PHE A 100 22.69 38.23 5.77
C PHE A 100 23.23 39.22 4.73
N GLU A 101 24.49 39.08 4.31
CA GLU A 101 25.09 39.97 3.32
C GLU A 101 24.48 39.80 1.93
N ILE A 102 24.13 38.57 1.54
CA ILE A 102 23.43 38.30 0.28
C ILE A 102 22.00 38.85 0.34
N ILE A 103 21.30 38.68 1.48
CA ILE A 103 19.96 39.25 1.70
C ILE A 103 19.98 40.77 1.51
N LYS A 104 20.92 41.48 2.15
CA LYS A 104 21.08 42.93 1.98
C LYS A 104 21.36 43.32 0.54
N PHE A 105 22.28 42.62 -0.12
CA PHE A 105 22.60 42.89 -1.52
C PHE A 105 21.38 42.73 -2.44
N LEU A 106 20.62 41.65 -2.30
CA LEU A 106 19.42 41.39 -3.10
C LEU A 106 18.33 42.45 -2.86
N VAL A 107 18.09 42.83 -1.60
CA VAL A 107 17.06 43.82 -1.25
C VAL A 107 17.48 45.25 -1.61
N GLU A 108 18.69 45.68 -1.24
CA GLU A 108 19.10 47.08 -1.29
C GLU A 108 19.74 47.47 -2.63
N GLU A 109 20.52 46.57 -3.24
CA GLU A 109 21.22 46.86 -4.49
C GLU A 109 20.45 46.35 -5.72
N LYS A 110 19.76 45.22 -5.60
CA LYS A 110 19.03 44.60 -6.71
C LYS A 110 17.52 44.85 -6.66
N GLY A 111 17.00 45.37 -5.55
CA GLY A 111 15.59 45.77 -5.43
C GLY A 111 14.62 44.61 -5.44
N PHE A 112 15.02 43.44 -4.92
CA PHE A 112 14.12 42.30 -4.75
C PHE A 112 12.92 42.67 -3.86
N ASP A 113 11.74 42.16 -4.20
CA ASP A 113 10.56 42.32 -3.36
C ASP A 113 10.75 41.56 -2.05
N ILE A 114 10.91 42.31 -0.97
CA ILE A 114 11.12 41.78 0.38
C ILE A 114 9.89 41.01 0.91
N ASN A 115 8.71 41.21 0.29
CA ASN A 115 7.48 40.50 0.62
C ASN A 115 7.10 39.46 -0.44
N PHE A 116 8.05 39.03 -1.29
CA PHE A 116 7.81 37.97 -2.26
C PHE A 116 7.26 36.71 -1.56
N VAL A 117 6.38 36.00 -2.26
CA VAL A 117 5.73 34.79 -1.77
C VAL A 117 5.86 33.72 -2.84
N ASP A 118 6.37 32.54 -2.47
CA ASP A 118 6.46 31.39 -3.38
C ASP A 118 5.13 30.62 -3.49
N ASN A 119 5.13 29.48 -4.19
CA ASN A 119 3.92 28.67 -4.40
C ASN A 119 3.39 28.03 -3.10
N ASN A 120 4.21 27.96 -2.05
CA ASN A 120 3.90 27.36 -0.76
C ASN A 120 3.54 28.40 0.31
N GLY A 121 3.46 29.69 -0.04
CA GLY A 121 3.20 30.77 0.91
C GLY A 121 4.44 31.20 1.72
N VAL A 122 5.63 30.73 1.37
CA VAL A 122 6.89 31.07 2.05
C VAL A 122 7.35 32.46 1.62
N THR A 123 7.76 33.27 2.58
CA THR A 123 8.36 34.60 2.37
C THR A 123 9.84 34.60 2.77
N PRO A 124 10.64 35.59 2.33
CA PRO A 124 12.02 35.75 2.80
C PRO A 124 12.16 35.81 4.32
N PHE A 125 11.24 36.51 5.00
CA PHE A 125 11.21 36.54 6.47
C PHE A 125 10.95 35.16 7.05
N TYR A 126 9.97 34.42 6.49
CA TYR A 126 9.64 33.07 6.93
C TYR A 126 10.84 32.13 6.81
N SER A 127 11.50 32.07 5.64
CA SER A 127 12.63 31.17 5.43
C SER A 127 13.81 31.50 6.34
N SER A 128 14.04 32.78 6.62
CA SER A 128 15.06 33.22 7.59
C SER A 128 14.80 32.77 9.03
N CYS A 129 13.56 32.44 9.41
CA CYS A 129 13.29 31.86 10.73
C CYS A 129 13.96 30.48 10.90
N GLY A 130 14.06 29.73 9.80
CA GLY A 130 14.78 28.44 9.74
C GLY A 130 16.30 28.56 9.79
N SER A 131 16.87 29.75 9.60
CA SER A 131 18.32 29.96 9.77
C SER A 131 18.74 30.12 11.24
N GLY A 132 17.80 30.54 12.09
CA GLY A 132 18.07 30.85 13.49
C GLY A 132 18.79 32.17 13.75
N ASP A 133 19.14 32.95 12.72
CA ASP A 133 19.85 34.23 12.85
C ASP A 133 18.89 35.40 13.16
N VAL A 134 18.91 35.85 14.41
CA VAL A 134 18.07 36.94 14.92
C VAL A 134 18.42 38.29 14.27
N GLU A 135 19.65 38.51 13.79
CA GLU A 135 20.03 39.75 13.14
C GLU A 135 19.33 39.91 11.78
N ILE A 136 19.20 38.80 11.04
CA ILE A 136 18.42 38.76 9.79
C ILE A 136 16.95 39.04 10.07
N LEU A 137 16.37 38.42 11.09
CA LEU A 137 14.97 38.67 11.48
C LEU A 137 14.76 40.14 11.86
N LYS A 138 15.66 40.73 12.64
CA LYS A 138 15.63 42.17 12.99
C LYS A 138 15.70 43.06 11.75
N TYR A 139 16.56 42.74 10.79
CA TYR A 139 16.64 43.48 9.54
C TYR A 139 15.31 43.50 8.78
N PHE A 140 14.66 42.34 8.63
CA PHE A 140 13.35 42.26 7.99
C PHE A 140 12.28 43.07 8.75
N VAL A 141 12.27 42.99 10.09
CA VAL A 141 11.34 43.80 10.92
C VAL A 141 11.61 45.30 10.75
N ASP A 142 12.87 45.73 10.70
CA ASP A 142 13.24 47.14 10.45
C ASP A 142 12.77 47.64 9.07
N LYS A 143 12.65 46.73 8.09
CA LYS A 143 12.06 46.99 6.77
C LYS A 143 10.52 46.90 6.77
N SER A 144 9.89 46.73 7.93
CA SER A 144 8.44 46.71 8.13
C SER A 144 7.73 45.60 7.34
N VAL A 145 8.35 44.43 7.19
CA VAL A 145 7.69 43.26 6.58
C VAL A 145 6.53 42.75 7.44
N ASN A 146 5.58 42.06 6.80
CA ASN A 146 4.57 41.32 7.55
C ASN A 146 5.20 40.10 8.24
N THR A 147 5.17 40.05 9.56
CA THR A 147 5.66 38.91 10.36
C THR A 147 4.58 37.86 10.64
N GLN A 148 3.32 38.17 10.33
CA GLN A 148 2.17 37.27 10.46
C GLN A 148 1.95 36.52 9.14
N VAL A 149 2.91 35.67 8.80
CA VAL A 149 2.95 34.87 7.56
C VAL A 149 2.74 33.39 7.89
N ARG A 150 2.26 32.61 6.91
CA ARG A 150 2.06 31.17 7.06
C ARG A 150 2.47 30.44 5.78
N SER A 151 3.18 29.32 5.94
CA SER A 151 3.41 28.34 4.87
C SER A 151 2.31 27.29 4.87
N ILE A 152 1.98 26.77 3.70
CA ILE A 152 1.06 25.63 3.52
C ILE A 152 1.64 24.36 4.16
N ILE A 153 2.97 24.19 4.15
CA ILE A 153 3.64 22.96 4.57
C ILE A 153 3.94 22.99 6.08
N ASP A 154 4.63 24.03 6.54
CA ASP A 154 5.22 24.08 7.90
C ASP A 154 4.46 25.02 8.87
N GLY A 155 3.40 25.69 8.40
CA GLY A 155 2.56 26.53 9.25
C GLY A 155 3.20 27.87 9.62
N THR A 156 3.47 28.09 10.91
CA THR A 156 3.89 29.40 11.47
C THR A 156 5.42 29.57 11.52
N PRO A 157 5.97 30.80 11.50
CA PRO A 157 7.41 31.08 11.61
C PRO A 157 8.10 30.40 12.81
N ILE A 158 7.36 30.23 13.90
CA ILE A 158 7.85 29.59 15.13
C ILE A 158 8.19 28.11 14.93
N VAL A 159 7.48 27.42 14.03
CA VAL A 159 7.81 26.04 13.67
C VAL A 159 9.16 25.98 12.95
N SER A 160 9.48 26.95 12.09
CA SER A 160 10.80 27.01 11.44
C SER A 160 11.94 27.22 12.45
N ALA A 161 11.73 28.01 13.50
CA ALA A 161 12.70 28.17 14.58
C ALA A 161 12.89 26.90 15.42
N ILE A 162 11.82 26.12 15.61
CA ILE A 162 11.89 24.76 16.17
C ILE A 162 12.74 23.86 15.27
N TYR A 163 12.50 23.85 13.96
CA TYR A 163 13.30 23.02 13.04
C TYR A 163 14.79 23.34 13.06
N SER A 164 15.15 24.61 13.26
CA SER A 164 16.54 25.06 13.34
C SER A 164 17.18 24.92 14.72
N ASP A 165 16.41 24.53 15.73
CA ASP A 165 16.84 24.46 17.13
C ASP A 165 17.37 25.80 17.67
N SER A 166 16.89 26.93 17.12
CA SER A 166 17.31 28.26 17.56
C SER A 166 16.36 28.82 18.61
N LEU A 167 16.73 28.65 19.88
CA LEU A 167 16.01 29.23 21.02
C LEU A 167 15.92 30.76 20.91
N ALA A 168 16.99 31.42 20.44
CA ALA A 168 17.02 32.87 20.30
C ALA A 168 16.04 33.38 19.23
N ALA A 169 15.96 32.71 18.07
CA ALA A 169 14.97 33.04 17.05
C ALA A 169 13.54 32.75 17.55
N PHE A 170 13.35 31.64 18.24
CA PHE A 170 12.07 31.27 18.84
C PHE A 170 11.56 32.32 19.83
N GLU A 171 12.38 32.75 20.79
CA GLU A 171 12.05 33.81 21.75
C GLU A 171 11.75 35.13 21.05
N TYR A 172 12.58 35.52 20.07
CA TYR A 172 12.37 36.76 19.34
C TYR A 172 11.05 36.75 18.55
N LEU A 173 10.69 35.64 17.91
CA LEU A 173 9.40 35.50 17.21
C LEU A 173 8.21 35.60 18.18
N LEU A 174 8.33 35.06 19.39
CA LEU A 174 7.33 35.25 20.45
C LEU A 174 7.22 36.71 20.90
N GLU A 175 8.33 37.44 21.01
CA GLU A 175 8.34 38.87 21.33
C GLU A 175 7.66 39.71 20.25
N LEU A 176 7.82 39.33 18.98
CA LEU A 176 7.12 39.95 17.85
C LEU A 176 5.62 39.65 17.80
N GLY A 177 5.13 38.74 18.65
CA GLY A 177 3.73 38.31 18.64
C GLY A 177 3.37 37.49 17.42
N CYS A 178 4.32 36.77 16.81
CA CYS A 178 4.00 35.75 15.81
C CYS A 178 3.11 34.68 16.44
N GLU A 179 2.17 34.15 15.67
CA GLU A 179 1.30 33.06 16.13
C GLU A 179 2.12 31.83 16.51
N TYR A 180 1.87 31.27 17.70
CA TYR A 180 2.66 30.18 18.30
C TYR A 180 1.82 28.98 18.77
N ASP A 181 0.51 29.06 18.62
CA ASP A 181 -0.44 28.03 19.04
C ASP A 181 -1.48 27.80 17.95
N VAL A 182 -0.98 27.46 16.75
CA VAL A 182 -1.80 27.29 15.56
C VAL A 182 -1.56 25.89 14.98
N PRO A 183 -2.63 25.08 14.81
CA PRO A 183 -2.51 23.80 14.15
C PRO A 183 -2.41 23.96 12.63
N ASN A 184 -1.63 23.07 12.00
CA ASN A 184 -1.72 22.85 10.57
C ASN A 184 -2.98 22.05 10.19
N GLN A 185 -3.12 21.69 8.92
CA GLN A 185 -4.26 20.96 8.41
C GLN A 185 -4.43 19.53 8.95
N TRP A 186 -3.54 19.03 9.81
CA TRP A 186 -3.64 17.72 10.48
C TRP A 186 -3.82 17.86 12.00
N GLY A 187 -3.99 19.09 12.51
CA GLY A 187 -4.03 19.35 13.95
C GLY A 187 -2.65 19.36 14.61
N VAL A 188 -1.55 19.30 13.85
CA VAL A 188 -0.19 19.32 14.41
C VAL A 188 0.19 20.76 14.73
N THR A 189 0.68 20.97 15.94
CA THR A 189 0.99 22.30 16.51
C THR A 189 2.47 22.40 16.90
N PRO A 190 3.01 23.58 17.22
CA PRO A 190 4.43 23.75 17.59
C PRO A 190 4.89 22.84 18.73
N VAL A 191 4.03 22.50 19.70
CA VAL A 191 4.39 21.57 20.79
C VAL A 191 4.70 20.16 20.29
N HIS A 192 4.06 19.69 19.21
CA HIS A 192 4.34 18.38 18.62
C HIS A 192 5.72 18.34 17.97
N TYR A 193 6.05 19.37 17.18
CA TYR A 193 7.36 19.49 16.54
C TYR A 193 8.49 19.60 17.57
N ALA A 194 8.30 20.43 18.60
CA ALA A 194 9.28 20.58 19.68
C ALA A 194 9.50 19.26 20.43
N ALA A 195 8.43 18.49 20.67
CA ALA A 195 8.53 17.19 21.32
C ALA A 195 9.25 16.14 20.47
N TYR A 196 8.93 16.05 19.18
CA TYR A 196 9.62 15.17 18.22
C TYR A 196 11.11 15.49 18.11
N ARG A 197 11.49 16.77 18.25
CA ARG A 197 12.88 17.24 18.17
C ARG A 197 13.62 17.23 19.53
N GLY A 198 12.93 16.91 20.62
CA GLY A 198 13.53 16.86 21.95
C GLY A 198 13.80 18.23 22.58
N GLN A 199 13.13 19.27 22.11
CA GLN A 199 13.37 20.66 22.51
C GLN A 199 12.58 21.04 23.75
N THR A 200 12.93 20.40 24.86
CA THR A 200 12.21 20.56 26.14
C THR A 200 12.14 22.03 26.60
N GLU A 201 13.17 22.83 26.31
CA GLU A 201 13.18 24.25 26.73
C GLU A 201 12.15 25.08 25.96
N MET A 202 12.00 24.85 24.65
CA MET A 202 10.94 25.52 23.87
C MET A 202 9.55 25.10 24.34
N LEU A 203 9.36 23.83 24.72
CA LEU A 203 8.11 23.37 25.33
C LEU A 203 7.80 24.08 26.66
N LYS A 204 8.80 24.27 27.52
CA LYS A 204 8.62 25.04 28.78
C LYS A 204 8.21 26.48 28.50
N ILE A 205 8.84 27.14 27.52
CA ILE A 205 8.47 28.52 27.16
C ILE A 205 7.03 28.58 26.66
N LEU A 206 6.59 27.64 25.81
CA LEU A 206 5.21 27.56 25.34
C LEU A 206 4.24 27.32 26.52
N MET A 207 4.58 26.41 27.42
CA MET A 207 3.81 26.14 28.64
C MET A 207 3.69 27.39 29.54
N ASP A 208 4.78 28.13 29.75
CA ASP A 208 4.81 29.37 30.53
C ASP A 208 3.98 30.49 29.88
N LYS A 209 3.83 30.46 28.55
CA LYS A 209 2.92 31.33 27.79
C LYS A 209 1.46 30.88 27.85
N GLY A 210 1.16 29.76 28.50
CA GLY A 210 -0.19 29.22 28.66
C GLY A 210 -0.65 28.31 27.54
N VAL A 211 0.25 27.84 26.67
CA VAL A 211 -0.05 26.83 25.65
C VAL A 211 -0.28 25.48 26.32
N ASP A 212 -1.33 24.78 25.93
CA ASP A 212 -1.52 23.40 26.33
C ASP A 212 -0.47 22.50 25.66
N ILE A 213 0.39 21.87 26.46
CA ILE A 213 1.44 20.95 25.97
C ILE A 213 0.92 19.53 25.70
N PHE A 214 -0.37 19.27 25.91
CA PHE A 214 -1.04 17.98 25.69
C PHE A 214 -2.04 18.01 24.52
N GLN A 215 -1.90 18.99 23.61
CA GLN A 215 -2.75 19.14 22.44
C GLN A 215 -2.81 17.85 21.61
N GLU A 216 -3.97 17.60 21.02
CA GLU A 216 -4.22 16.43 20.18
C GLU A 216 -4.19 16.81 18.70
N THR A 217 -3.53 15.99 17.87
CA THR A 217 -3.70 16.02 16.41
C THR A 217 -5.09 15.51 16.00
N MET A 218 -5.43 15.53 14.71
CA MET A 218 -6.65 14.88 14.21
C MET A 218 -6.65 13.36 14.39
N ARG A 219 -5.49 12.74 14.63
CA ARG A 219 -5.36 11.33 15.02
C ARG A 219 -5.33 11.14 16.54
N ARG A 220 -5.62 12.20 17.30
CA ARG A 220 -5.59 12.22 18.77
C ARG A 220 -4.21 11.91 19.37
N GLU A 221 -3.16 12.09 18.59
CA GLU A 221 -1.78 11.96 19.04
C GLU A 221 -1.40 13.18 19.87
N THR A 222 -0.65 12.99 20.96
CA THR A 222 -0.12 14.08 21.79
C THR A 222 1.38 14.28 21.55
N PRO A 223 1.99 15.38 22.00
CA PRO A 223 3.44 15.56 21.93
C PRO A 223 4.24 14.42 22.57
N PHE A 224 3.67 13.71 23.55
CA PHE A 224 4.35 12.58 24.20
C PHE A 224 4.61 11.41 23.27
N ILE A 225 3.61 10.99 22.47
CA ILE A 225 3.84 9.87 21.53
C ILE A 225 4.85 10.26 20.45
N TRP A 226 4.88 11.53 20.04
CA TRP A 226 5.88 12.06 19.11
C TRP A 226 7.30 12.03 19.70
N ALA A 227 7.47 12.42 20.96
CA ALA A 227 8.75 12.32 21.68
C ALA A 227 9.21 10.86 21.84
N VAL A 228 8.31 9.94 22.23
CA VAL A 228 8.64 8.52 22.40
C VAL A 228 9.05 7.87 21.07
N VAL A 229 8.30 8.14 20.00
CA VAL A 229 8.61 7.66 18.65
C VAL A 229 9.96 8.19 18.15
N ALA A 230 10.26 9.46 18.43
CA ALA A 230 11.52 10.09 18.06
C ALA A 230 12.66 9.83 19.06
N ARG A 231 12.43 9.00 20.10
CA ARG A 231 13.39 8.64 21.15
C ARG A 231 13.93 9.83 21.95
N GLN A 232 13.12 10.87 22.08
CA GLN A 232 13.42 12.06 22.87
C GLN A 232 12.98 11.85 24.32
N PHE A 233 13.62 10.90 25.00
CA PHE A 233 13.19 10.39 26.30
C PHE A 233 13.21 11.45 27.39
N GLU A 234 14.13 12.41 27.36
CA GLU A 234 14.15 13.55 28.28
C GLU A 234 12.91 14.43 28.12
N THR A 235 12.45 14.62 26.89
CA THR A 235 11.23 15.39 26.61
C THR A 235 9.98 14.58 26.96
N ALA A 236 9.99 13.27 26.68
CA ALA A 236 8.92 12.38 27.13
C ALA A 236 8.80 12.37 28.66
N ASP A 237 9.92 12.35 29.38
CA ASP A 237 9.97 12.45 30.85
C ASP A 237 9.43 13.78 31.36
N PHE A 238 9.77 14.89 30.69
CA PHE A 238 9.19 16.19 31.00
C PHE A 238 7.66 16.19 30.84
N LEU A 239 7.12 15.60 29.76
CA LEU A 239 5.68 15.53 29.53
C LEU A 239 4.97 14.68 30.58
N LEU A 240 5.54 13.50 30.94
CA LEU A 240 5.02 12.65 32.02
C LEU A 240 5.06 13.37 33.38
N ALA A 241 6.16 14.08 33.69
CA ALA A 241 6.29 14.84 34.94
C ALA A 241 5.26 15.98 35.06
N ASN A 242 4.73 16.47 33.93
CA ASN A 242 3.67 17.48 33.89
C ASN A 242 2.25 16.89 33.80
N GLY A 243 2.10 15.56 33.88
CA GLY A 243 0.81 14.90 34.02
C GLY A 243 0.23 14.28 32.75
N GLU A 244 1.03 14.09 31.70
CA GLU A 244 0.61 13.26 30.56
C GLU A 244 0.33 11.81 31.01
N ASP A 245 -0.65 11.18 30.36
CA ASP A 245 -0.95 9.77 30.55
C ASP A 245 -0.07 8.91 29.64
N ILE A 246 0.80 8.08 30.24
CA ILE A 246 1.64 7.12 29.48
C ILE A 246 0.82 6.15 28.63
N ASN A 247 -0.45 5.93 28.98
CA ASN A 247 -1.38 5.02 28.32
C ASN A 247 -2.40 5.76 27.43
N ARG A 248 -2.14 7.03 27.09
CA ARG A 248 -3.04 7.86 26.26
C ARG A 248 -3.47 7.12 25.00
N ARG A 249 -4.79 6.95 24.83
CA ARG A 249 -5.36 6.29 23.64
C ARG A 249 -5.59 7.30 22.52
N ILE A 250 -4.89 7.08 21.40
CA ILE A 250 -5.06 7.85 20.16
C ILE A 250 -6.23 7.30 19.33
N SER A 251 -6.43 7.79 18.11
CA SER A 251 -7.43 7.26 17.18
C SER A 251 -7.25 5.75 16.97
N GLY A 252 -8.36 5.02 16.97
CA GLY A 252 -8.33 3.54 16.95
C GLY A 252 -8.01 2.91 18.30
N GLY A 253 -7.98 3.67 19.39
CA GLY A 253 -7.75 3.11 20.74
C GLY A 253 -6.32 2.68 21.04
N VAL A 254 -5.40 2.93 20.11
CA VAL A 254 -3.97 2.59 20.16
C VAL A 254 -3.27 3.38 21.28
N THR A 255 -2.38 2.73 22.04
CA THR A 255 -1.53 3.38 23.06
C THR A 255 -0.11 3.59 22.55
N PRO A 256 0.75 4.40 23.22
CA PRO A 256 2.15 4.58 22.80
C PRO A 256 2.93 3.27 22.65
N VAL A 257 2.63 2.27 23.49
CA VAL A 257 3.22 0.92 23.42
C VAL A 257 2.92 0.23 22.09
N HIS A 258 1.69 0.34 21.58
CA HIS A 258 1.31 -0.21 20.27
C HIS A 258 2.02 0.49 19.09
N SER A 259 2.59 1.67 19.28
CA SER A 259 3.31 2.38 18.20
C SER A 259 4.83 2.19 18.28
N ALA A 260 5.36 1.91 19.47
CA ALA A 260 6.80 1.87 19.73
C ALA A 260 7.55 0.83 18.89
N TYR A 261 6.92 -0.33 18.64
CA TYR A 261 7.56 -1.41 17.91
C TYR A 261 7.76 -1.14 16.40
N LYS A 262 7.02 -0.20 15.82
CA LYS A 262 7.05 0.05 14.36
C LYS A 262 8.35 0.69 13.86
N LEU A 263 9.17 1.23 14.77
CA LEU A 263 10.32 2.05 14.37
C LEU A 263 11.61 1.57 15.01
N ARG A 264 11.68 1.40 16.34
CA ARG A 264 12.91 0.94 17.05
C ARG A 264 12.64 0.34 18.45
N PRO A 265 13.40 -0.68 18.90
CA PRO A 265 13.21 -1.35 20.20
C PRO A 265 13.32 -0.43 21.45
N GLU A 266 14.16 0.61 21.40
CA GLU A 266 14.46 1.45 22.57
C GLU A 266 13.23 2.22 23.09
N SER A 267 12.28 2.55 22.22
CA SER A 267 11.04 3.22 22.62
C SER A 267 10.15 2.30 23.46
N LEU A 268 10.14 0.99 23.16
CA LEU A 268 9.42 0.01 23.96
C LEU A 268 10.09 -0.20 25.32
N ASP A 269 11.42 -0.30 25.33
CA ASP A 269 12.21 -0.36 26.58
C ASP A 269 11.84 0.78 27.52
N TYR A 270 11.87 2.01 27.00
CA TYR A 270 11.52 3.20 27.75
C TYR A 270 10.09 3.12 28.31
N LEU A 271 9.09 2.74 27.49
CA LEU A 271 7.71 2.65 27.94
C LEU A 271 7.50 1.59 29.02
N ILE A 272 8.15 0.42 28.89
CA ILE A 272 8.12 -0.63 29.90
C ILE A 272 8.76 -0.13 31.21
N GLU A 273 9.92 0.53 31.13
CA GLU A 273 10.61 1.10 32.29
C GLU A 273 9.75 2.13 33.02
N LYS A 274 9.00 2.96 32.27
CA LYS A 274 8.08 3.96 32.83
C LYS A 274 6.74 3.38 33.29
N GLY A 275 6.53 2.07 33.16
CA GLY A 275 5.34 1.38 33.66
C GLY A 275 4.11 1.52 32.78
N ALA A 276 4.28 1.62 31.46
CA ALA A 276 3.18 1.56 30.51
C ALA A 276 2.40 0.24 30.64
N ASP A 277 1.09 0.30 30.50
CA ASP A 277 0.22 -0.87 30.59
C ASP A 277 0.17 -1.59 29.24
N LEU A 278 0.85 -2.73 29.18
CA LEU A 278 0.92 -3.58 27.97
C LEU A 278 -0.39 -4.35 27.70
N THR A 279 -1.33 -4.36 28.66
CA THR A 279 -2.58 -5.15 28.57
C THR A 279 -3.73 -4.42 27.89
N ILE A 280 -3.57 -3.12 27.64
CA ILE A 280 -4.57 -2.32 26.94
C ILE A 280 -4.72 -2.85 25.51
N VAL A 281 -5.96 -2.92 25.04
CA VAL A 281 -6.29 -3.26 23.66
C VAL A 281 -6.73 -2.03 22.87
N ASP A 282 -6.48 -2.06 21.57
CA ASP A 282 -6.97 -1.06 20.63
C ASP A 282 -8.50 -1.21 20.36
N SER A 283 -9.05 -0.49 19.38
CA SER A 283 -10.48 -0.54 19.05
C SER A 283 -10.93 -1.81 18.34
N THR A 284 -10.00 -2.69 17.97
CA THR A 284 -10.24 -4.00 17.34
C THR A 284 -9.91 -5.15 18.29
N GLY A 285 -9.68 -4.86 19.57
CA GLY A 285 -9.30 -5.86 20.56
C GLY A 285 -7.84 -6.33 20.44
N ASN A 286 -7.03 -5.75 19.56
CA ASN A 286 -5.63 -6.14 19.44
C ASN A 286 -4.83 -5.68 20.66
N THR A 287 -4.06 -6.60 21.22
CA THR A 287 -3.02 -6.30 22.22
C THR A 287 -1.74 -5.81 21.53
N VAL A 288 -0.76 -5.30 22.29
CA VAL A 288 0.56 -5.00 21.73
C VAL A 288 1.19 -6.23 21.07
N LEU A 289 0.96 -7.43 21.61
CA LEU A 289 1.50 -8.68 21.06
C LEU A 289 0.90 -8.98 19.68
N HIS A 290 -0.42 -8.77 19.48
CA HIS A 290 -1.03 -8.89 18.16
C HIS A 290 -0.38 -7.95 17.14
N THR A 291 -0.17 -6.70 17.52
CA THR A 291 0.42 -5.70 16.64
C THR A 291 1.90 -5.99 16.34
N ALA A 292 2.65 -6.44 17.36
CA ALA A 292 4.06 -6.83 17.23
C ALA A 292 4.25 -8.08 16.37
N SER A 293 3.30 -9.03 16.34
CA SER A 293 3.37 -10.23 15.50
C SER A 293 3.41 -9.94 13.99
N TRP A 294 3.07 -8.72 13.57
CA TRP A 294 3.25 -8.27 12.18
C TRP A 294 4.69 -7.84 11.85
N SER A 295 5.55 -7.72 12.85
CA SER A 295 6.98 -7.44 12.69
C SER A 295 7.77 -8.73 12.34
N GLN A 296 9.04 -8.58 11.99
CA GLN A 296 9.99 -9.69 11.85
C GLN A 296 10.98 -9.73 13.03
N ASP A 297 10.59 -9.18 14.19
CA ASP A 297 11.46 -9.03 15.37
C ASP A 297 11.05 -10.04 16.44
N ASP A 298 11.65 -11.23 16.40
CA ASP A 298 11.45 -12.30 17.38
C ASP A 298 11.92 -11.90 18.79
N GLY A 299 12.95 -11.05 18.88
CA GLY A 299 13.46 -10.49 20.13
C GLY A 299 12.43 -9.59 20.83
N LEU A 300 11.72 -8.76 20.06
CA LEU A 300 10.59 -7.97 20.52
C LEU A 300 9.47 -8.87 21.07
N ILE A 301 9.10 -9.91 20.33
CA ILE A 301 8.04 -10.85 20.74
C ILE A 301 8.42 -11.53 22.05
N ARG A 302 9.65 -12.04 22.15
CA ARG A 302 10.19 -12.67 23.37
C ARG A 302 10.11 -11.72 24.55
N LYS A 303 10.54 -10.46 24.38
CA LYS A 303 10.49 -9.43 25.42
C LYS A 303 9.07 -9.13 25.90
N LEU A 304 8.12 -9.02 24.97
CA LEU A 304 6.71 -8.78 25.29
C LEU A 304 6.10 -9.96 26.06
N LEU A 305 6.44 -11.20 25.68
CA LEU A 305 6.00 -12.41 26.36
C LEU A 305 6.63 -12.57 27.75
N GLU A 306 7.93 -12.26 27.90
CA GLU A 306 8.62 -12.21 29.19
C GLU A 306 8.01 -11.17 30.15
N SER A 307 7.31 -10.17 29.61
CA SER A 307 6.55 -9.18 30.39
C SER A 307 5.18 -9.71 30.87
N GLY A 308 4.85 -10.98 30.58
CA GLY A 308 3.68 -11.68 31.12
C GLY A 308 2.40 -11.52 30.30
N LEU A 309 2.50 -11.11 29.04
CA LEU A 309 1.35 -11.05 28.14
C LEU A 309 0.81 -12.45 27.82
N ASP A 310 -0.51 -12.54 27.67
CA ASP A 310 -1.15 -13.77 27.22
C ASP A 310 -0.85 -14.01 25.74
N VAL A 311 -0.05 -15.06 25.47
CA VAL A 311 0.32 -15.49 24.12
C VAL A 311 -0.89 -15.91 23.29
N ASN A 312 -2.00 -16.29 23.94
CA ASN A 312 -3.24 -16.76 23.32
C ASN A 312 -4.38 -15.75 23.45
N ALA A 313 -4.08 -14.47 23.73
CA ALA A 313 -5.08 -13.41 23.68
C ALA A 313 -5.80 -13.42 22.32
N VAL A 314 -7.10 -13.16 22.31
CA VAL A 314 -7.92 -13.08 21.09
C VAL A 314 -8.42 -11.66 20.88
N ASN A 315 -8.30 -11.15 19.66
CA ASN A 315 -8.87 -9.86 19.26
C ASN A 315 -10.38 -9.99 18.91
N ASP A 316 -11.01 -8.89 18.48
CA ASP A 316 -12.44 -8.89 18.16
C ASP A 316 -12.79 -9.77 16.95
N ASP A 317 -11.82 -10.02 16.07
CA ASP A 317 -11.92 -10.93 14.92
C ASP A 317 -11.71 -12.40 15.30
N GLY A 318 -11.27 -12.69 16.53
CA GLY A 318 -10.95 -14.04 17.00
C GLY A 318 -9.55 -14.51 16.67
N GLU A 319 -8.67 -13.63 16.23
CA GLU A 319 -7.30 -13.93 15.87
C GLU A 319 -6.42 -13.91 17.11
N THR A 320 -5.44 -14.81 17.16
CA THR A 320 -4.36 -14.77 18.15
C THR A 320 -3.10 -14.13 17.55
N PRO A 321 -2.11 -13.73 18.37
CA PRO A 321 -0.83 -13.29 17.86
C PRO A 321 -0.14 -14.29 16.94
N LEU A 322 -0.36 -15.61 17.13
CA LEU A 322 0.16 -16.66 16.26
C LEU A 322 -0.54 -16.65 14.89
N VAL A 323 -1.86 -16.45 14.84
CA VAL A 323 -2.61 -16.29 13.59
C VAL A 323 -2.08 -15.09 12.79
N ASN A 324 -1.85 -13.94 13.44
CA ASN A 324 -1.26 -12.76 12.79
C ASN A 324 0.14 -13.05 12.23
N ALA A 325 0.98 -13.76 12.98
CA ALA A 325 2.31 -14.15 12.54
C ALA A 325 2.29 -15.11 11.35
N CYS A 326 1.32 -16.04 11.26
CA CYS A 326 1.16 -16.96 10.14
C CYS A 326 0.82 -16.25 8.82
N TRP A 327 0.11 -15.12 8.87
CA TRP A 327 -0.11 -14.27 7.70
C TRP A 327 1.20 -13.62 7.24
N ARG A 328 2.05 -13.21 8.18
CA ARG A 328 3.38 -12.68 7.89
C ARG A 328 4.35 -13.80 7.49
N ASP A 329 5.35 -13.47 6.69
CA ASP A 329 6.41 -14.41 6.31
C ASP A 329 7.56 -14.33 7.34
N SER A 330 7.27 -14.66 8.61
CA SER A 330 8.24 -14.62 9.70
C SER A 330 8.17 -15.89 10.55
N ILE A 331 8.99 -16.88 10.20
CA ILE A 331 9.06 -18.16 10.89
C ILE A 331 9.62 -18.02 12.32
N ASP A 332 10.57 -17.10 12.53
CA ASP A 332 11.21 -16.88 13.84
C ASP A 332 10.19 -16.37 14.89
N VAL A 333 9.31 -15.45 14.49
CA VAL A 333 8.22 -14.97 15.38
C VAL A 333 7.28 -16.12 15.76
N ILE A 334 6.93 -16.98 14.79
CA ILE A 334 6.09 -18.15 15.04
C ILE A 334 6.77 -19.11 16.02
N GLU A 335 8.06 -19.39 15.82
CA GLU A 335 8.83 -20.24 16.72
C GLU A 335 8.81 -19.70 18.16
N VAL A 336 9.07 -18.40 18.36
CA VAL A 336 8.99 -17.79 19.69
C VAL A 336 7.60 -17.88 20.29
N LEU A 337 6.54 -17.60 19.53
CA LEU A 337 5.17 -17.73 20.04
C LEU A 337 4.87 -19.17 20.49
N LEU A 338 5.29 -20.16 19.72
CA LEU A 338 5.12 -21.59 20.04
C LEU A 338 5.93 -22.00 21.27
N GLU A 339 7.19 -21.54 21.40
CA GLU A 339 8.02 -21.77 22.60
C GLU A 339 7.35 -21.29 23.89
N PHE A 340 6.58 -20.19 23.82
CA PHE A 340 5.83 -19.64 24.94
C PHE A 340 4.42 -20.23 25.10
N GLY A 341 4.07 -21.26 24.31
CA GLY A 341 2.82 -22.00 24.46
C GLY A 341 1.64 -21.43 23.67
N ALA A 342 1.90 -20.76 22.54
CA ALA A 342 0.84 -20.42 21.59
C ALA A 342 0.12 -21.68 21.12
N THR A 343 -1.21 -21.67 21.16
CA THR A 343 -2.02 -22.80 20.74
C THR A 343 -2.21 -22.81 19.23
N VAL A 344 -1.85 -23.92 18.58
CA VAL A 344 -2.04 -24.15 17.14
C VAL A 344 -3.51 -24.40 16.78
N ASP A 345 -4.38 -24.62 17.76
CA ASP A 345 -5.76 -25.06 17.60
C ASP A 345 -6.81 -23.97 17.88
N ALA A 346 -6.39 -22.73 18.21
CA ALA A 346 -7.31 -21.69 18.66
C ALA A 346 -8.37 -21.36 17.59
N LEU A 347 -9.62 -21.70 17.88
CA LEU A 347 -10.79 -21.44 17.05
C LEU A 347 -12.03 -21.16 17.91
N GLU A 348 -12.02 -20.11 18.72
CA GLU A 348 -13.26 -19.59 19.29
C GLU A 348 -13.26 -18.06 19.28
N CYS A 349 -14.13 -17.50 18.43
CA CYS A 349 -14.72 -16.19 18.68
C CYS A 349 -16.24 -16.38 18.71
N GLU A 350 -16.83 -16.07 19.86
CA GLU A 350 -18.28 -16.09 20.12
C GLU A 350 -18.98 -14.79 19.70
N ASN A 351 -18.29 -13.86 19.00
CA ASN A 351 -18.87 -12.56 18.66
C ASN A 351 -19.76 -12.61 17.41
N ASN A 352 -21.05 -12.83 17.65
CA ASN A 352 -22.20 -12.25 16.93
C ASN A 352 -22.20 -12.28 15.37
N GLY A 353 -21.47 -13.18 14.73
CA GLY A 353 -21.61 -13.49 13.30
C GLY A 353 -20.89 -12.56 12.32
N GLN A 354 -19.88 -11.80 12.75
CA GLN A 354 -19.10 -10.91 11.86
C GLN A 354 -17.59 -11.20 11.80
N CYS A 355 -17.13 -12.41 12.15
CA CYS A 355 -15.74 -12.77 11.92
C CYS A 355 -15.45 -12.81 10.40
N VAL A 356 -14.48 -12.00 9.97
CA VAL A 356 -14.10 -11.82 8.57
C VAL A 356 -13.26 -12.99 8.06
N THR A 357 -12.38 -13.54 8.89
CA THR A 357 -11.61 -14.74 8.52
C THR A 357 -12.42 -15.98 8.81
N GLY A 358 -12.30 -17.00 7.97
CA GLY A 358 -13.03 -18.25 8.08
C GLY A 358 -12.74 -19.10 9.31
N GLN A 359 -12.54 -18.55 10.52
CA GLN A 359 -12.10 -19.24 11.75
C GLN A 359 -11.20 -20.42 11.39
N ARG A 360 -10.02 -20.07 10.86
CA ARG A 360 -8.96 -20.98 10.43
C ARG A 360 -7.87 -21.01 11.48
N SER A 361 -7.41 -22.20 11.83
CA SER A 361 -6.28 -22.34 12.74
C SER A 361 -4.97 -21.91 12.05
N PRO A 362 -3.90 -21.57 12.79
CA PRO A 362 -2.56 -21.35 12.25
C PRO A 362 -2.15 -22.37 11.18
N LEU A 363 -2.41 -23.66 11.41
CA LEU A 363 -2.10 -24.72 10.44
C LEU A 363 -2.94 -24.60 9.15
N HIS A 364 -4.23 -24.25 9.24
CA HIS A 364 -5.04 -24.00 8.04
C HIS A 364 -4.50 -22.83 7.22
N ILE A 365 -4.05 -21.76 7.88
CA ILE A 365 -3.50 -20.57 7.21
C ILE A 365 -2.20 -20.94 6.49
N CYS A 366 -1.23 -21.53 7.18
CA CYS A 366 0.04 -21.91 6.58
C CYS A 366 -0.12 -22.92 5.42
N VAL A 367 -1.06 -23.87 5.53
CA VAL A 367 -1.39 -24.78 4.42
C VAL A 367 -2.07 -24.03 3.27
N SER A 368 -3.02 -23.13 3.54
CA SER A 368 -3.69 -22.33 2.51
C SER A 368 -2.70 -21.52 1.67
N GLU A 369 -1.69 -20.95 2.33
CA GLU A 369 -0.62 -20.16 1.70
C GLU A 369 0.52 -21.03 1.13
N GLY A 370 0.56 -22.34 1.41
CA GLY A 370 1.61 -23.24 0.94
C GLY A 370 2.99 -22.98 1.56
N LYS A 371 3.03 -22.46 2.79
CA LYS A 371 4.26 -22.17 3.53
C LYS A 371 4.80 -23.47 4.15
N THR A 372 5.47 -24.32 3.36
CA THR A 372 5.95 -25.64 3.78
C THR A 372 6.75 -25.60 5.08
N ASP A 373 7.74 -24.72 5.21
CA ASP A 373 8.58 -24.62 6.42
C ASP A 373 7.78 -24.26 7.68
N PHE A 374 6.71 -23.47 7.52
CA PHE A 374 5.83 -23.07 8.61
C PHE A 374 4.92 -24.22 9.00
N VAL A 375 4.44 -24.99 8.01
CA VAL A 375 3.69 -26.22 8.26
C VAL A 375 4.57 -27.21 9.01
N GLU A 376 5.80 -27.46 8.55
CA GLU A 376 6.74 -28.35 9.23
C GLU A 376 6.93 -27.96 10.71
N LEU A 377 7.21 -26.68 10.98
CA LEU A 377 7.34 -26.16 12.34
C LEU A 377 6.06 -26.37 13.17
N LEU A 378 4.89 -25.99 12.65
CA LEU A 378 3.62 -26.13 13.37
C LEU A 378 3.28 -27.61 13.68
N LEU A 379 3.68 -28.54 12.81
CA LEU A 379 3.45 -29.98 13.00
C LEU A 379 4.21 -30.56 14.19
N ASP A 380 5.26 -29.90 14.68
CA ASP A 380 5.98 -30.30 15.89
C ASP A 380 5.26 -29.86 17.18
N TYR A 381 4.35 -28.88 17.09
CA TYR A 381 3.62 -28.31 18.22
C TYR A 381 2.13 -28.67 18.25
N VAL A 382 1.61 -29.32 17.20
CA VAL A 382 0.19 -29.69 17.11
C VAL A 382 -0.09 -31.09 17.66
N ASP A 383 -1.15 -31.22 18.47
CA ASP A 383 -1.60 -32.53 18.98
C ASP A 383 -2.35 -33.34 17.90
N SER A 384 -3.11 -32.66 17.03
CA SER A 384 -3.87 -33.28 15.95
C SER A 384 -3.96 -32.39 14.71
N VAL A 385 -3.69 -32.97 13.55
CA VAL A 385 -3.83 -32.30 12.25
C VAL A 385 -5.25 -32.37 11.67
N ASN A 386 -6.21 -32.84 12.45
CA ASN A 386 -7.59 -33.11 12.04
C ASN A 386 -8.59 -32.05 12.50
N MET A 387 -8.10 -30.89 12.95
CA MET A 387 -8.97 -29.74 13.18
C MET A 387 -9.73 -29.37 11.91
N VAL A 388 -10.88 -28.75 12.08
CA VAL A 388 -11.73 -28.31 10.96
C VAL A 388 -11.95 -26.81 11.03
N ASP A 389 -11.99 -26.15 9.87
CA ASP A 389 -12.47 -24.77 9.79
C ASP A 389 -13.95 -24.69 10.18
N LYS A 390 -14.38 -23.51 10.64
CA LYS A 390 -15.76 -23.34 11.16
C LYS A 390 -16.82 -23.56 10.10
N TYR A 391 -16.59 -23.04 8.90
CA TYR A 391 -17.66 -22.84 7.90
C TYR A 391 -17.84 -24.01 6.94
N PHE A 392 -16.74 -24.64 6.51
CA PHE A 392 -16.77 -25.74 5.57
C PHE A 392 -16.43 -27.07 6.23
N LEU A 393 -16.07 -27.07 7.51
CA LEU A 393 -15.61 -28.25 8.21
C LEU A 393 -14.43 -28.93 7.48
N ARG A 394 -13.60 -28.13 6.80
CA ARG A 394 -12.44 -28.63 6.06
C ARG A 394 -11.26 -28.79 6.99
N THR A 395 -10.54 -29.89 6.84
CA THR A 395 -9.25 -30.11 7.53
C THR A 395 -8.09 -29.50 6.73
N PRO A 396 -6.90 -29.32 7.32
CA PRO A 396 -5.69 -28.95 6.58
C PRO A 396 -5.43 -29.87 5.37
N LEU A 397 -5.71 -31.17 5.48
CA LEU A 397 -5.58 -32.11 4.37
C LEU A 397 -6.53 -31.80 3.19
N HIS A 398 -7.74 -31.27 3.45
CA HIS A 398 -8.61 -30.80 2.38
C HIS A 398 -7.97 -29.63 1.63
N LEU A 399 -7.42 -28.64 2.35
CA LEU A 399 -6.80 -27.47 1.75
C LEU A 399 -5.55 -27.84 0.93
N ALA A 400 -4.67 -28.67 1.49
CA ALA A 400 -3.49 -29.18 0.78
C ALA A 400 -3.87 -29.95 -0.50
N ALA A 401 -4.94 -30.74 -0.43
CA ALA A 401 -5.45 -31.48 -1.58
C ALA A 401 -6.07 -30.59 -2.67
N ILE A 402 -6.77 -29.52 -2.29
CA ILE A 402 -7.30 -28.50 -3.20
C ILE A 402 -6.15 -27.79 -3.92
N ARG A 403 -5.09 -27.44 -3.18
CA ARG A 403 -3.92 -26.69 -3.68
C ARG A 403 -2.87 -27.54 -4.39
N GLY A 404 -2.99 -28.87 -4.37
CA GLY A 404 -2.03 -29.75 -5.02
C GLY A 404 -0.66 -29.81 -4.32
N GLN A 405 -0.60 -29.53 -3.01
CA GLN A 405 0.66 -29.43 -2.26
C GLN A 405 1.14 -30.81 -1.79
N GLU A 406 1.90 -31.51 -2.63
CA GLU A 406 2.33 -32.90 -2.37
C GLU A 406 3.12 -33.08 -1.08
N GLU A 407 4.09 -32.20 -0.83
CA GLU A 407 4.94 -32.25 0.36
C GLU A 407 4.11 -32.09 1.64
N ILE A 408 3.26 -31.06 1.68
CA ILE A 408 2.34 -30.82 2.80
C ILE A 408 1.36 -31.99 2.97
N VAL A 409 0.83 -32.56 1.90
CA VAL A 409 -0.03 -33.76 1.97
C VAL A 409 0.72 -34.91 2.65
N ASN A 410 1.96 -35.18 2.26
CA ASN A 410 2.75 -36.24 2.87
C ASN A 410 3.02 -35.95 4.36
N MET A 411 3.45 -34.74 4.71
CA MET A 411 3.67 -34.33 6.11
C MET A 411 2.40 -34.51 6.97
N LEU A 412 1.24 -34.10 6.46
CA LEU A 412 -0.04 -34.26 7.15
C LEU A 412 -0.43 -35.74 7.32
N LEU A 413 -0.24 -36.57 6.29
CA LEU A 413 -0.51 -38.01 6.36
C LEU A 413 0.41 -38.71 7.37
N GLU A 414 1.70 -38.33 7.43
CA GLU A 414 2.66 -38.83 8.42
C GLU A 414 2.27 -38.47 9.86
N LYS A 415 1.68 -37.28 10.07
CA LYS A 415 1.07 -36.88 11.35
C LYS A 415 -0.34 -37.42 11.59
N GLY A 416 -0.83 -38.34 10.76
CA GLY A 416 -2.07 -39.05 11.00
C GLY A 416 -3.34 -38.29 10.56
N ALA A 417 -3.25 -37.49 9.50
CA ALA A 417 -4.42 -36.86 8.92
C ALA A 417 -5.49 -37.88 8.47
N GLU A 418 -6.75 -37.57 8.77
CA GLU A 418 -7.90 -38.38 8.41
C GLU A 418 -8.17 -38.32 6.90
N LEU A 419 -7.62 -39.30 6.20
CA LEU A 419 -7.66 -39.40 4.74
C LEU A 419 -9.06 -39.31 4.11
N ASN A 420 -10.08 -39.74 4.86
CA ASN A 420 -11.47 -39.79 4.41
C ASN A 420 -12.39 -38.88 5.25
N ALA A 421 -11.82 -37.88 5.94
CA ALA A 421 -12.58 -36.82 6.58
C ALA A 421 -13.56 -36.21 5.57
N LYS A 422 -14.74 -35.82 6.07
CA LYS A 422 -15.80 -35.25 5.24
C LYS A 422 -16.09 -33.84 5.66
N ASP A 423 -15.95 -32.94 4.72
CA ASP A 423 -16.34 -31.54 4.89
C ASP A 423 -17.88 -31.38 4.96
N TYR A 424 -18.32 -30.13 5.04
CA TYR A 424 -19.72 -29.75 5.04
C TYR A 424 -20.50 -30.35 3.87
N PHE A 425 -19.90 -30.35 2.67
CA PHE A 425 -20.45 -30.90 1.42
C PHE A 425 -20.31 -32.42 1.29
N LYS A 426 -19.82 -33.08 2.35
CA LYS A 426 -19.58 -34.54 2.41
C LYS A 426 -18.52 -35.00 1.40
N LYS A 427 -17.62 -34.10 1.01
CA LYS A 427 -16.48 -34.34 0.13
C LYS A 427 -15.26 -34.66 0.96
N THR A 428 -14.35 -35.43 0.36
CA THR A 428 -13.08 -35.85 0.98
C THR A 428 -11.93 -35.06 0.36
N PRO A 429 -10.72 -35.10 0.96
CA PRO A 429 -9.52 -34.55 0.33
C PRO A 429 -9.29 -35.13 -1.08
N ALA A 430 -9.42 -36.45 -1.24
CA ALA A 430 -9.24 -37.13 -2.53
C ALA A 430 -10.31 -36.77 -3.58
N TYR A 431 -11.52 -36.36 -3.15
CA TYR A 431 -12.51 -35.80 -4.07
C TYR A 431 -11.97 -34.49 -4.65
N TYR A 432 -11.46 -33.61 -3.79
CA TYR A 432 -10.99 -32.30 -4.20
C TYR A 432 -9.75 -32.38 -5.10
N SER A 433 -8.71 -33.12 -4.70
CA SER A 433 -7.52 -33.29 -5.54
C SER A 433 -7.87 -33.78 -6.94
N SER A 434 -8.90 -34.64 -7.07
CA SER A 434 -9.30 -35.18 -8.36
C SER A 434 -10.15 -34.23 -9.20
N ILE A 435 -11.00 -33.37 -8.62
CA ILE A 435 -11.74 -32.36 -9.41
C ILE A 435 -10.86 -31.18 -9.83
N TYR A 436 -9.82 -30.90 -9.03
CA TYR A 436 -8.82 -29.87 -9.30
C TYR A 436 -7.65 -30.41 -10.14
N VAL A 437 -7.72 -31.67 -10.58
CA VAL A 437 -6.72 -32.32 -11.46
C VAL A 437 -5.29 -32.30 -10.87
N ASN A 438 -5.21 -32.36 -9.55
CA ASN A 438 -3.95 -32.56 -8.82
C ASN A 438 -3.63 -34.06 -8.83
N ASP A 439 -3.17 -34.58 -9.98
CA ASP A 439 -3.03 -36.01 -10.25
C ASP A 439 -2.10 -36.72 -9.28
N ASN A 440 -0.92 -36.15 -9.01
CA ASN A 440 0.04 -36.71 -8.05
C ASN A 440 -0.55 -36.79 -6.64
N VAL A 441 -1.16 -35.71 -6.13
CA VAL A 441 -1.86 -35.73 -4.84
C VAL A 441 -3.02 -36.74 -4.84
N THR A 442 -3.75 -36.84 -5.95
CA THR A 442 -4.82 -37.84 -6.10
C THR A 442 -4.26 -39.26 -6.02
N GLU A 443 -3.12 -39.54 -6.65
CA GLU A 443 -2.43 -40.82 -6.57
C GLU A 443 -1.95 -41.11 -5.14
N ILE A 444 -1.31 -40.14 -4.47
CA ILE A 444 -0.87 -40.25 -3.08
C ILE A 444 -2.06 -40.60 -2.17
N LEU A 445 -3.15 -39.82 -2.25
CA LEU A 445 -4.31 -40.01 -1.40
C LEU A 445 -5.01 -41.34 -1.68
N THR A 446 -5.21 -41.71 -2.95
CA THR A 446 -5.91 -42.95 -3.32
C THR A 446 -5.10 -44.20 -3.01
N SER A 447 -3.78 -44.16 -3.21
CA SER A 447 -2.86 -45.25 -2.86
C SER A 447 -2.84 -45.51 -1.35
N ASN A 448 -3.05 -44.47 -0.53
CA ASN A 448 -3.22 -44.57 0.92
C ASN A 448 -4.65 -44.97 1.36
N GLY A 449 -5.59 -45.18 0.43
CA GLY A 449 -6.98 -45.59 0.70
C GLY A 449 -8.01 -44.46 0.70
N GLY A 450 -7.69 -43.31 0.10
CA GLY A 450 -8.55 -42.15 -0.02
C GLY A 450 -9.69 -42.39 -1.01
N LYS A 451 -10.88 -41.92 -0.66
CA LYS A 451 -12.10 -42.16 -1.45
C LYS A 451 -12.49 -40.90 -2.19
N ILE A 452 -12.33 -40.91 -3.50
CA ILE A 452 -12.78 -39.83 -4.39
C ILE A 452 -14.31 -39.66 -4.36
N GLY A 453 -15.08 -40.77 -4.33
CA GLY A 453 -16.53 -40.71 -4.49
C GLY A 453 -16.96 -40.41 -5.94
N LYS A 454 -18.14 -39.80 -6.13
CA LYS A 454 -18.71 -39.54 -7.46
C LYS A 454 -18.34 -38.13 -7.94
N ILE A 455 -17.50 -38.07 -8.98
CA ILE A 455 -17.16 -36.82 -9.68
C ILE A 455 -18.15 -36.55 -10.83
N PRO A 456 -18.75 -35.35 -10.91
CA PRO A 456 -19.53 -34.93 -12.07
C PRO A 456 -18.71 -34.98 -13.37
N LYS A 457 -19.32 -35.40 -14.49
CA LYS A 457 -18.60 -35.55 -15.77
C LYS A 457 -17.88 -34.28 -16.23
N LYS A 458 -18.39 -33.09 -15.89
CA LYS A 458 -17.80 -31.78 -16.23
C LYS A 458 -16.40 -31.53 -15.65
N TYR A 459 -16.00 -32.26 -14.60
CA TYR A 459 -14.70 -32.07 -13.94
C TYR A 459 -13.67 -33.17 -14.25
N LYS A 460 -13.89 -33.99 -15.28
CA LYS A 460 -13.04 -35.17 -15.57
C LYS A 460 -12.05 -34.99 -16.71
N GLN A 461 -12.04 -33.86 -17.42
CA GLN A 461 -11.21 -33.61 -18.60
C GLN A 461 -10.87 -32.11 -18.69
N ASN A 462 -9.82 -31.77 -19.45
CA ASN A 462 -9.42 -30.40 -19.79
C ASN A 462 -10.66 -29.53 -19.98
N LEU A 463 -10.90 -28.63 -19.03
CA LEU A 463 -12.15 -27.86 -18.92
C LEU A 463 -12.37 -27.03 -20.18
N LEU A 464 -11.31 -26.62 -20.85
CA LEU A 464 -11.35 -25.86 -22.10
C LEU A 464 -11.81 -26.70 -23.30
N THR A 465 -11.94 -28.02 -23.21
CA THR A 465 -12.36 -28.86 -24.35
C THR A 465 -13.85 -28.80 -24.65
N GLU A 466 -14.67 -28.23 -23.77
CA GLU A 466 -16.10 -28.02 -24.04
C GLU A 466 -16.28 -27.01 -25.19
N GLU A 467 -16.96 -27.40 -26.27
CA GLU A 467 -17.27 -26.51 -27.40
C GLU A 467 -18.34 -25.49 -27.01
N THR A 468 -18.02 -24.20 -27.22
CA THR A 468 -18.90 -23.04 -27.03
C THR A 468 -19.37 -22.51 -28.38
N LYS A 469 -20.64 -22.11 -28.48
CA LYS A 469 -21.21 -21.48 -29.69
C LYS A 469 -21.38 -19.98 -29.49
N GLU A 470 -21.71 -19.29 -30.58
CA GLU A 470 -22.10 -17.88 -30.53
C GLU A 470 -23.25 -17.67 -29.50
N GLY A 471 -23.07 -16.69 -28.61
CA GLY A 471 -23.97 -16.42 -27.49
C GLY A 471 -23.82 -17.35 -26.28
N GLU A 472 -22.84 -18.26 -26.28
CA GLU A 472 -22.52 -19.14 -25.15
C GLU A 472 -21.12 -18.82 -24.58
N ALA A 473 -20.99 -18.90 -23.26
CA ALA A 473 -19.71 -18.75 -22.56
C ALA A 473 -19.56 -19.85 -21.50
N ALA A 474 -18.35 -20.37 -21.37
CA ALA A 474 -17.92 -21.19 -20.24
C ALA A 474 -16.99 -20.36 -19.35
N ILE A 475 -17.27 -20.34 -18.05
CA ILE A 475 -16.65 -19.43 -17.09
C ILE A 475 -15.98 -20.25 -16.00
N TYR A 476 -14.74 -19.87 -15.69
CA TYR A 476 -13.90 -20.54 -14.70
C TYR A 476 -13.38 -19.49 -13.73
N PHE A 477 -13.66 -19.69 -12.45
CA PHE A 477 -13.07 -18.89 -11.39
C PHE A 477 -11.62 -19.31 -11.20
N MET A 478 -10.69 -18.36 -11.21
CA MET A 478 -9.27 -18.65 -11.06
C MET A 478 -8.85 -18.48 -9.60
N ASN A 479 -9.04 -17.29 -9.03
CA ASN A 479 -8.94 -17.00 -7.60
C ASN A 479 -9.31 -15.53 -7.37
N HIS A 480 -9.56 -15.09 -6.14
CA HIS A 480 -9.69 -13.67 -5.76
C HIS A 480 -10.62 -12.84 -6.69
N SER A 481 -10.06 -12.11 -7.66
CA SER A 481 -10.74 -11.31 -8.69
C SER A 481 -10.69 -11.95 -10.09
N GLY A 482 -9.86 -12.97 -10.29
CA GLY A 482 -9.52 -13.53 -11.58
C GLY A 482 -10.53 -14.53 -12.16
N TRP A 483 -10.79 -14.38 -13.46
CA TRP A 483 -11.70 -15.25 -14.23
C TRP A 483 -11.15 -15.63 -15.60
N ALA A 484 -11.31 -16.89 -16.01
CA ALA A 484 -11.17 -17.30 -17.40
C ALA A 484 -12.54 -17.50 -18.05
N ILE A 485 -12.74 -16.92 -19.23
CA ILE A 485 -14.02 -16.92 -19.95
C ILE A 485 -13.76 -17.39 -21.37
N LYS A 486 -14.24 -18.59 -21.68
CA LYS A 486 -14.19 -19.15 -23.03
C LYS A 486 -15.49 -18.87 -23.76
N THR A 487 -15.39 -18.17 -24.89
CA THR A 487 -16.49 -17.96 -25.84
C THR A 487 -16.22 -18.75 -27.12
N ALA A 488 -17.00 -18.54 -28.18
CA ALA A 488 -16.90 -19.35 -29.40
C ALA A 488 -15.52 -19.28 -30.06
N ASN A 489 -14.90 -18.09 -30.07
CA ASN A 489 -13.64 -17.84 -30.75
C ASN A 489 -12.55 -17.26 -29.84
N ASN A 490 -12.86 -16.85 -28.61
CA ASN A 490 -11.91 -16.19 -27.71
C ASN A 490 -11.78 -16.93 -26.37
N LEU A 491 -10.60 -16.79 -25.76
CA LEU A 491 -10.37 -17.08 -24.35
C LEU A 491 -9.93 -15.79 -23.66
N LEU A 492 -10.78 -15.28 -22.78
CA LEU A 492 -10.54 -14.05 -22.03
C LEU A 492 -10.04 -14.41 -20.64
N ILE A 493 -8.94 -13.81 -20.21
CA ILE A 493 -8.38 -13.96 -18.86
C ILE A 493 -8.48 -12.58 -18.22
N VAL A 494 -9.31 -12.42 -17.21
CA VAL A 494 -9.53 -11.15 -16.52
C VAL A 494 -8.86 -11.23 -15.15
N ASP A 495 -8.06 -10.23 -14.80
CA ASP A 495 -7.43 -10.02 -13.49
C ASP A 495 -6.74 -11.28 -12.91
N TYR A 496 -5.85 -11.91 -13.68
CA TYR A 496 -5.16 -13.13 -13.26
C TYR A 496 -4.09 -12.84 -12.20
N TRP A 497 -4.29 -13.37 -11.00
CA TRP A 497 -3.28 -13.34 -9.95
C TRP A 497 -3.04 -14.73 -9.36
N SER A 498 -1.81 -15.23 -9.48
CA SER A 498 -1.38 -16.48 -8.85
C SER A 498 -1.05 -16.23 -7.38
N ARG A 499 -1.70 -16.99 -6.50
CA ARG A 499 -1.43 -16.95 -5.06
C ARG A 499 -0.78 -18.26 -4.59
N GLY A 500 0.35 -18.15 -3.93
CA GLY A 500 1.12 -19.28 -3.41
C GLY A 500 2.03 -19.90 -4.47
N ASN A 501 2.44 -21.15 -4.24
CA ASN A 501 3.32 -21.87 -5.16
C ASN A 501 2.52 -22.50 -6.31
N GLU A 502 3.05 -22.39 -7.53
CA GLU A 502 2.50 -23.08 -8.70
C GLU A 502 2.47 -24.59 -8.44
N PRO A 503 1.32 -25.26 -8.62
CA PRO A 503 1.26 -26.72 -8.47
C PRO A 503 2.07 -27.38 -9.59
N GLU A 504 2.67 -28.55 -9.32
CA GLU A 504 3.49 -29.28 -10.32
C GLU A 504 2.74 -29.56 -11.64
N ASN A 505 1.42 -29.72 -11.57
CA ASN A 505 0.53 -29.87 -12.72
C ASN A 505 -0.44 -28.67 -12.81
N SER A 506 0.08 -27.47 -13.10
CA SER A 506 -0.75 -26.30 -13.32
C SER A 506 -1.71 -26.51 -14.50
N CYS A 507 -2.98 -26.18 -14.28
CA CYS A 507 -4.03 -26.23 -15.30
C CYS A 507 -5.23 -25.41 -14.85
N LEU A 508 -6.09 -25.01 -15.79
CA LEU A 508 -7.20 -24.09 -15.48
C LEU A 508 -8.12 -24.60 -14.35
N ALA A 509 -8.22 -25.91 -14.16
CA ALA A 509 -9.07 -26.50 -13.12
C ALA A 509 -8.66 -26.11 -11.70
N ASN A 510 -7.37 -25.91 -11.41
CA ASN A 510 -6.88 -25.49 -10.09
C ASN A 510 -6.64 -23.97 -9.99
N GLY A 511 -7.12 -23.20 -10.96
CA GLY A 511 -7.00 -21.74 -10.98
C GLY A 511 -5.68 -21.20 -11.52
N TRP A 512 -4.74 -22.08 -11.88
CA TRP A 512 -3.47 -21.72 -12.51
C TRP A 512 -3.55 -21.88 -14.02
N ILE A 513 -2.88 -21.02 -14.77
CA ILE A 513 -2.84 -21.15 -16.22
C ILE A 513 -1.53 -21.78 -16.64
N ASN A 514 -1.63 -22.96 -17.24
CA ASN A 514 -0.55 -23.54 -18.02
C ASN A 514 -0.67 -23.04 -19.48
N PRO A 515 0.29 -22.24 -19.97
CA PRO A 515 0.22 -21.66 -21.31
C PRO A 515 0.12 -22.71 -22.42
N GLU A 516 0.65 -23.92 -22.21
CA GLU A 516 0.57 -25.00 -23.19
C GLU A 516 -0.87 -25.51 -23.40
N GLU A 517 -1.75 -25.37 -22.41
CA GLU A 517 -3.17 -25.77 -22.52
C GLU A 517 -4.00 -24.77 -23.31
N ILE A 518 -3.56 -23.50 -23.34
CA ILE A 518 -4.30 -22.39 -23.93
C ILE A 518 -3.69 -21.85 -25.23
N LYS A 519 -2.54 -22.38 -25.67
CA LYS A 519 -1.79 -21.87 -26.83
C LYS A 519 -2.52 -21.89 -28.17
N ASP A 520 -3.49 -22.80 -28.32
CA ASP A 520 -4.26 -22.95 -29.56
C ASP A 520 -5.51 -22.05 -29.58
N TYR A 521 -5.75 -21.26 -28.53
CA TYR A 521 -6.88 -20.33 -28.43
C TYR A 521 -6.46 -18.89 -28.77
N ASN A 522 -7.45 -18.07 -29.12
CA ASN A 522 -7.26 -16.62 -29.24
C ASN A 522 -7.35 -15.98 -27.84
N VAL A 523 -6.20 -15.85 -27.18
CA VAL A 523 -6.12 -15.43 -25.78
C VAL A 523 -6.02 -13.91 -25.68
N THR A 524 -6.88 -13.33 -24.82
CA THR A 524 -6.79 -11.93 -24.40
C THR A 524 -6.76 -11.85 -22.88
N VAL A 525 -5.68 -11.30 -22.35
CA VAL A 525 -5.52 -10.98 -20.93
C VAL A 525 -5.93 -9.53 -20.71
N LEU A 526 -6.81 -9.32 -19.73
CA LEU A 526 -7.36 -8.04 -19.31
C LEU A 526 -6.93 -7.78 -17.86
N VAL A 527 -6.35 -6.60 -17.61
CA VAL A 527 -6.03 -6.16 -16.24
C VAL A 527 -6.70 -4.82 -15.99
N SER A 528 -7.52 -4.76 -14.96
CA SER A 528 -8.31 -3.58 -14.65
C SER A 528 -7.50 -2.46 -13.99
N HIS A 529 -6.58 -2.76 -13.06
CA HIS A 529 -5.86 -1.74 -12.28
C HIS A 529 -4.54 -2.24 -11.65
N GLU A 530 -3.73 -1.30 -11.13
CA GLU A 530 -2.36 -1.50 -10.63
C GLU A 530 -2.37 -1.81 -9.13
N HIS A 531 -3.15 -2.82 -8.74
CA HIS A 531 -3.11 -3.36 -7.37
C HIS A 531 -2.47 -4.75 -7.40
N GLY A 532 -1.68 -5.06 -6.36
CA GLY A 532 -0.74 -6.19 -6.36
C GLY A 532 -1.36 -7.59 -6.46
N ASP A 533 -2.70 -7.68 -6.44
CA ASP A 533 -3.50 -8.90 -6.53
C ASP A 533 -4.43 -8.96 -7.77
N HIS A 534 -4.26 -8.06 -8.75
CA HIS A 534 -5.02 -8.06 -10.01
C HIS A 534 -4.25 -8.48 -11.24
N TYR A 535 -2.92 -8.52 -11.18
CA TYR A 535 -2.14 -9.26 -12.17
C TYR A 535 -0.86 -9.83 -11.58
N ASP A 536 -0.51 -11.03 -11.99
CA ASP A 536 0.78 -11.64 -11.70
C ASP A 536 1.77 -11.37 -12.85
N PRO A 537 3.01 -10.91 -12.59
CA PRO A 537 4.03 -10.73 -13.63
C PRO A 537 4.30 -11.97 -14.50
N ILE A 538 4.01 -13.18 -14.02
CA ILE A 538 4.19 -14.43 -14.78
C ILE A 538 3.41 -14.43 -16.11
N ILE A 539 2.33 -13.66 -16.23
CA ILE A 539 1.56 -13.57 -17.48
C ILE A 539 2.44 -13.17 -18.66
N TRP A 540 3.47 -12.35 -18.45
CA TRP A 540 4.35 -11.89 -19.53
C TRP A 540 5.16 -13.02 -20.16
N GLU A 541 5.49 -14.05 -19.38
CA GLU A 541 6.23 -15.22 -19.84
C GLU A 541 5.39 -16.09 -20.79
N TRP A 542 4.05 -16.04 -20.68
CA TRP A 542 3.15 -16.86 -21.52
C TRP A 542 3.31 -16.57 -23.01
N ARG A 543 3.84 -15.40 -23.37
CA ARG A 543 4.10 -15.02 -24.76
C ARG A 543 5.15 -15.90 -25.44
N GLU A 544 6.06 -16.50 -24.67
CA GLU A 544 7.03 -17.46 -25.22
C GLU A 544 6.32 -18.68 -25.82
N THR A 545 5.23 -19.12 -25.19
CA THR A 545 4.38 -20.23 -25.63
C THR A 545 3.26 -19.77 -26.58
N ILE A 546 2.73 -18.56 -26.40
CA ILE A 546 1.58 -18.01 -27.13
C ILE A 546 1.97 -16.69 -27.80
N PRO A 547 2.65 -16.70 -28.95
CA PRO A 547 3.21 -15.48 -29.53
C PRO A 547 2.19 -14.39 -29.88
N ASN A 548 0.93 -14.78 -30.10
CA ASN A 548 -0.18 -13.91 -30.49
C ASN A 548 -1.12 -13.52 -29.33
N ILE A 549 -0.74 -13.81 -28.08
CA ILE A 549 -1.51 -13.38 -26.91
C ILE A 549 -1.67 -11.86 -26.89
N ARG A 550 -2.87 -11.38 -26.55
CA ARG A 550 -3.19 -9.95 -26.43
C ARG A 550 -3.24 -9.57 -24.97
N TYR A 551 -2.56 -8.47 -24.61
CA TYR A 551 -2.64 -7.87 -23.28
C TYR A 551 -3.32 -6.50 -23.41
N VAL A 552 -4.44 -6.33 -22.72
CA VAL A 552 -5.23 -5.08 -22.68
C VAL A 552 -5.35 -4.63 -21.23
N LEU A 553 -4.72 -3.51 -20.88
CA LEU A 553 -4.58 -3.07 -19.50
C LEU A 553 -5.21 -1.69 -19.33
N GLY A 554 -5.88 -1.46 -18.20
CA GLY A 554 -6.33 -0.13 -17.77
C GLY A 554 -5.24 0.75 -17.17
N ILE A 555 -3.99 0.26 -17.17
CA ILE A 555 -2.86 0.84 -16.45
C ILE A 555 -1.59 0.81 -17.28
N GLU A 556 -0.65 1.69 -16.92
CA GLU A 556 0.71 1.64 -17.42
C GLU A 556 1.57 0.75 -16.50
N VAL A 557 2.32 -0.18 -17.09
CA VAL A 557 3.27 -1.04 -16.39
C VAL A 557 4.71 -0.64 -16.79
N PRO A 558 5.48 -0.01 -15.89
CA PRO A 558 6.85 0.41 -16.18
C PRO A 558 7.75 -0.77 -16.59
N GLY A 559 8.56 -0.56 -17.64
CA GLY A 559 9.54 -1.56 -18.11
C GLY A 559 8.95 -2.70 -18.96
N GLN A 560 7.64 -2.70 -19.22
CA GLN A 560 7.00 -3.61 -20.17
C GLN A 560 6.71 -2.89 -21.49
N GLU A 561 6.96 -3.54 -22.62
CA GLU A 561 6.81 -2.94 -23.96
C GLU A 561 5.65 -3.54 -24.78
N TYR A 562 4.97 -4.56 -24.26
CA TYR A 562 4.13 -5.44 -25.07
C TYR A 562 2.72 -5.64 -24.53
N TYR A 563 1.99 -4.54 -24.43
CA TYR A 563 0.57 -4.50 -24.09
C TYR A 563 -0.10 -3.28 -24.71
N THR A 564 -1.43 -3.22 -24.66
CA THR A 564 -2.22 -2.06 -25.05
C THR A 564 -2.85 -1.45 -23.81
N VAL A 565 -2.51 -0.19 -23.50
CA VAL A 565 -3.26 0.60 -22.52
C VAL A 565 -4.60 0.99 -23.14
N ILE A 566 -5.70 0.78 -22.43
CA ILE A 566 -7.03 1.24 -22.84
C ILE A 566 -7.53 2.30 -21.86
N GLU A 567 -7.67 3.53 -22.38
CA GLU A 567 -8.18 4.66 -21.60
C GLU A 567 -9.69 4.53 -21.35
N PRO A 568 -10.21 5.08 -20.23
CA PRO A 568 -11.64 5.23 -20.00
C PRO A 568 -12.40 5.78 -21.20
N GLN A 569 -13.60 5.26 -21.42
CA GLN A 569 -14.52 5.63 -22.52
C GLN A 569 -13.98 5.29 -23.93
N THR A 570 -12.97 4.42 -24.01
CA THR A 570 -12.42 3.91 -25.27
C THR A 570 -12.88 2.48 -25.54
N THR A 571 -13.13 2.16 -26.81
CA THR A 571 -13.43 0.79 -27.26
C THR A 571 -12.35 0.28 -28.20
N LEU A 572 -11.71 -0.82 -27.83
CA LEU A 572 -10.86 -1.62 -28.72
C LEU A 572 -11.71 -2.65 -29.44
N ASN A 573 -11.58 -2.71 -30.77
CA ASN A 573 -12.37 -3.60 -31.62
C ASN A 573 -11.45 -4.63 -32.26
N TYR A 574 -11.77 -5.90 -32.08
CA TYR A 574 -11.10 -7.04 -32.68
C TYR A 574 -12.14 -7.96 -33.36
N GLU A 575 -11.68 -8.95 -34.13
CA GLU A 575 -12.61 -9.90 -34.75
C GLU A 575 -13.39 -10.67 -33.67
N ASN A 576 -14.71 -10.44 -33.62
CA ASN A 576 -15.64 -11.00 -32.65
C ASN A 576 -15.31 -10.70 -31.17
N LEU A 577 -14.61 -9.61 -30.90
CA LEU A 577 -14.30 -9.14 -29.54
C LEU A 577 -14.21 -7.62 -29.51
N ASP A 578 -15.13 -6.98 -28.79
CA ASP A 578 -15.07 -5.56 -28.46
C ASP A 578 -14.82 -5.40 -26.95
N ILE A 579 -13.88 -4.55 -26.58
CA ILE A 579 -13.52 -4.26 -25.19
C ILE A 579 -13.68 -2.76 -24.98
N THR A 580 -14.64 -2.36 -24.16
CA THR A 580 -14.87 -0.98 -23.76
C THR A 580 -14.40 -0.78 -22.32
N ALA A 581 -13.48 0.17 -22.11
CA ALA A 581 -13.10 0.60 -20.77
C ALA A 581 -13.95 1.78 -20.31
N PHE A 582 -14.18 1.91 -19.01
CA PHE A 582 -14.79 3.08 -18.38
C PHE A 582 -14.05 3.42 -17.09
N GLU A 583 -14.22 4.65 -16.63
CA GLU A 583 -13.58 5.14 -15.42
C GLU A 583 -14.12 4.35 -14.22
N SER A 584 -13.20 3.69 -13.51
CA SER A 584 -13.46 3.11 -12.20
C SER A 584 -13.02 4.11 -11.15
N ASN A 585 -13.63 4.06 -9.97
CA ASN A 585 -13.34 5.02 -8.89
C ASN A 585 -12.01 4.76 -8.15
N ASP A 586 -11.25 3.75 -8.58
CA ASP A 586 -9.92 3.36 -8.12
C ASP A 586 -8.82 3.80 -9.13
N SER A 587 -7.57 3.37 -8.92
CA SER A 587 -6.45 3.69 -9.83
C SER A 587 -6.41 2.83 -11.11
N GLY A 588 -7.56 2.59 -11.74
CA GLY A 588 -7.63 1.91 -13.05
C GLY A 588 -8.98 2.04 -13.76
N VAL A 589 -9.45 0.96 -14.40
CA VAL A 589 -10.65 0.96 -15.25
C VAL A 589 -11.56 -0.23 -15.01
N GLY A 590 -12.85 -0.07 -15.27
CA GLY A 590 -13.77 -1.19 -15.47
C GLY A 590 -13.92 -1.54 -16.95
N PHE A 591 -14.39 -2.75 -17.24
CA PHE A 591 -14.59 -3.27 -18.60
C PHE A 591 -16.04 -3.69 -18.88
N VAL A 592 -16.52 -3.33 -20.08
CA VAL A 592 -17.59 -4.06 -20.75
C VAL A 592 -17.00 -4.78 -21.95
N ILE A 593 -17.11 -6.10 -21.97
CA ILE A 593 -16.53 -6.97 -22.99
C ILE A 593 -17.65 -7.64 -23.77
N VAL A 594 -17.69 -7.44 -25.08
CA VAL A 594 -18.61 -8.12 -25.99
C VAL A 594 -17.82 -9.12 -26.82
N SER A 595 -17.95 -10.41 -26.51
CA SER A 595 -17.24 -11.47 -27.22
C SER A 595 -18.21 -12.50 -27.76
N ASP A 596 -18.17 -12.75 -29.06
CA ASP A 596 -18.99 -13.76 -29.76
C ASP A 596 -20.49 -13.72 -29.38
N GLY A 597 -21.03 -12.50 -29.20
CA GLY A 597 -22.44 -12.27 -28.85
C GLY A 597 -22.77 -12.38 -27.36
N VAL A 598 -21.77 -12.48 -26.48
CA VAL A 598 -21.93 -12.46 -25.01
C VAL A 598 -21.39 -11.14 -24.46
N THR A 599 -22.19 -10.42 -23.67
CA THR A 599 -21.79 -9.17 -23.01
C THR A 599 -21.45 -9.40 -21.53
N ILE A 600 -20.23 -9.06 -21.14
CA ILE A 600 -19.66 -9.26 -19.80
C ILE A 600 -19.38 -7.88 -19.19
N PHE A 601 -19.82 -7.68 -17.95
CA PHE A 601 -19.55 -6.47 -17.17
C PHE A 601 -18.63 -6.79 -15.99
N HIS A 602 -17.50 -6.10 -15.93
CA HIS A 602 -16.52 -6.14 -14.85
C HIS A 602 -16.26 -4.70 -14.36
N PRO A 603 -16.66 -4.32 -13.13
CA PRO A 603 -16.62 -2.94 -12.66
C PRO A 603 -15.21 -2.44 -12.28
N GLY A 604 -14.26 -3.34 -12.06
CA GLY A 604 -13.01 -3.02 -11.34
C GLY A 604 -13.08 -3.49 -9.88
N ASP A 605 -12.14 -3.06 -9.04
CA ASP A 605 -12.02 -3.44 -7.63
C ASP A 605 -12.70 -2.46 -6.68
N HIS A 606 -12.87 -1.21 -7.11
CA HIS A 606 -13.54 -0.16 -6.34
C HIS A 606 -12.86 0.13 -4.98
N ALA A 607 -11.54 0.02 -4.90
CA ALA A 607 -10.74 0.36 -3.72
C ALA A 607 -10.29 1.84 -3.76
N ASN A 608 -10.92 2.73 -2.99
CA ASN A 608 -10.42 4.10 -2.83
C ASN A 608 -10.26 4.46 -1.34
N GLU A 609 -9.03 4.85 -0.95
CA GLU A 609 -8.66 5.24 0.42
C GLU A 609 -9.23 6.62 0.84
N THR A 610 -9.89 7.35 -0.07
CA THR A 610 -10.42 8.69 0.19
C THR A 610 -11.91 8.66 0.57
N ARG A 611 -12.22 9.26 1.72
CA ARG A 611 -13.49 9.17 2.46
C ARG A 611 -14.67 9.91 1.79
N ASP A 612 -15.49 9.20 1.03
CA ASP A 612 -16.97 9.35 0.98
C ASP A 612 -17.58 8.15 0.22
N PHE A 613 -18.29 7.25 0.93
CA PHE A 613 -18.60 5.90 0.45
C PHE A 613 -20.06 5.67 0.03
N SER A 614 -20.96 6.65 0.16
CA SER A 614 -22.36 6.41 -0.23
C SER A 614 -22.54 6.44 -1.76
N GLY A 615 -22.64 5.28 -2.41
CA GLY A 615 -23.03 5.13 -3.82
C GLY A 615 -21.90 4.81 -4.82
N THR A 616 -20.87 4.07 -4.40
CA THR A 616 -19.60 3.93 -5.15
C THR A 616 -19.66 3.31 -6.54
N TYR A 617 -20.66 2.50 -6.89
CA TYR A 617 -20.82 1.90 -8.24
C TYR A 617 -21.79 2.66 -9.15
N TRP A 618 -22.34 3.78 -8.69
CA TRP A 618 -23.45 4.44 -9.39
C TRP A 618 -23.04 4.97 -10.76
N PRO A 619 -21.93 5.70 -10.90
CA PRO A 619 -21.48 6.19 -12.21
C PRO A 619 -21.21 5.07 -13.22
N GLU A 620 -20.61 3.97 -12.78
CA GLU A 620 -20.27 2.80 -13.60
C GLU A 620 -21.53 2.11 -14.08
N ILE A 621 -22.48 1.85 -13.16
CA ILE A 621 -23.77 1.22 -13.50
C ILE A 621 -24.58 2.12 -14.46
N GLU A 622 -24.59 3.44 -14.22
CA GLU A 622 -25.27 4.40 -15.08
C GLU A 622 -24.65 4.44 -16.48
N TYR A 623 -23.32 4.52 -16.56
CA TYR A 623 -22.59 4.45 -17.82
C TYR A 623 -22.96 3.18 -18.59
N VAL A 624 -22.92 2.02 -17.92
CA VAL A 624 -23.23 0.74 -18.58
C VAL A 624 -24.67 0.68 -19.05
N LYS A 625 -25.62 1.14 -18.23
CA LYS A 625 -27.04 1.19 -18.57
C LYS A 625 -27.35 2.10 -19.74
N GLU A 626 -26.64 3.23 -19.86
CA GLU A 626 -26.85 4.20 -20.94
C GLU A 626 -26.25 3.73 -22.27
N ASN A 627 -25.15 2.98 -22.22
CA ASN A 627 -24.37 2.63 -23.41
C ASN A 627 -24.57 1.19 -23.90
N PHE A 628 -25.05 0.27 -23.04
CA PHE A 628 -25.20 -1.15 -23.37
C PHE A 628 -26.64 -1.63 -23.14
N SER A 629 -27.17 -2.34 -24.14
CA SER A 629 -28.58 -2.74 -24.16
C SER A 629 -28.90 -3.98 -23.34
N ASN A 630 -27.93 -4.88 -23.13
CA ASN A 630 -28.07 -6.09 -22.34
C ASN A 630 -26.72 -6.50 -21.75
N ILE A 631 -26.72 -6.94 -20.49
CA ILE A 631 -25.58 -7.58 -19.83
C ILE A 631 -25.93 -9.05 -19.62
N ASP A 632 -25.09 -9.96 -20.12
CA ASP A 632 -25.29 -11.40 -19.92
C ASP A 632 -24.68 -11.85 -18.61
N ILE A 633 -23.46 -11.39 -18.32
CA ILE A 633 -22.67 -11.77 -17.15
C ILE A 633 -22.22 -10.50 -16.43
N SER A 634 -22.41 -10.46 -15.12
CA SER A 634 -21.81 -9.44 -14.27
C SER A 634 -20.93 -10.09 -13.21
N MET A 635 -19.69 -9.62 -13.13
CA MET A 635 -18.70 -10.00 -12.13
C MET A 635 -18.55 -8.83 -11.18
N MET A 636 -19.01 -8.93 -9.93
CA MET A 636 -18.94 -7.78 -8.99
C MET A 636 -18.17 -8.17 -7.73
N PRO A 637 -17.38 -7.25 -7.16
CA PRO A 637 -16.83 -7.41 -5.83
C PRO A 637 -17.97 -7.59 -4.81
N ILE A 638 -17.80 -8.49 -3.85
CA ILE A 638 -18.68 -8.59 -2.65
C ILE A 638 -18.02 -8.01 -1.40
N ARG A 639 -16.73 -7.69 -1.52
CA ARG A 639 -15.91 -6.85 -0.64
C ARG A 639 -14.95 -6.08 -1.54
N GLY A 640 -14.51 -4.89 -1.17
CA GLY A 640 -13.44 -4.21 -1.90
C GLY A 640 -12.08 -4.55 -1.32
N CYS A 641 -11.02 -4.52 -2.14
CA CYS A 641 -9.66 -4.63 -1.60
C CYS A 641 -9.37 -3.47 -0.63
N GLY A 642 -8.86 -3.79 0.55
CA GLY A 642 -8.54 -2.78 1.58
C GLY A 642 -9.74 -2.01 2.17
N LEU A 643 -10.99 -2.35 1.83
CA LEU A 643 -12.18 -1.59 2.22
C LEU A 643 -12.94 -2.21 3.41
N PRO A 644 -13.26 -1.43 4.47
CA PRO A 644 -14.12 -1.87 5.57
C PRO A 644 -15.64 -1.66 5.31
N ASP A 645 -16.06 -0.92 4.27
CA ASP A 645 -17.48 -0.61 4.03
C ASP A 645 -18.18 -1.64 3.13
N VAL A 646 -18.45 -2.80 3.71
CA VAL A 646 -19.16 -3.93 3.08
C VAL A 646 -20.57 -3.54 2.60
N GLU A 647 -21.21 -2.56 3.24
CA GLU A 647 -22.58 -2.17 2.90
C GLU A 647 -22.65 -1.43 1.56
N SER A 648 -21.67 -0.57 1.27
CA SER A 648 -21.62 0.14 -0.02
C SER A 648 -21.37 -0.79 -1.20
N VAL A 649 -20.51 -1.81 -1.01
CA VAL A 649 -20.32 -2.87 -2.00
C VAL A 649 -21.60 -3.68 -2.21
N ARG A 650 -22.30 -4.03 -1.12
CA ARG A 650 -23.60 -4.71 -1.17
C ARG A 650 -24.65 -3.91 -1.95
N LEU A 651 -24.76 -2.60 -1.70
CA LEU A 651 -25.67 -1.70 -2.41
C LEU A 651 -25.30 -1.58 -3.91
N GLY A 652 -24.00 -1.54 -4.21
CA GLY A 652 -23.43 -1.69 -5.56
C GLY A 652 -24.01 -2.87 -6.31
N VAL A 653 -23.85 -4.06 -5.73
CA VAL A 653 -24.35 -5.31 -6.30
C VAL A 653 -25.87 -5.29 -6.47
N ILE A 654 -26.63 -4.86 -5.46
CA ILE A 654 -28.10 -4.83 -5.55
C ILE A 654 -28.54 -3.95 -6.72
N ARG A 655 -27.98 -2.76 -6.87
CA ARG A 655 -28.33 -1.88 -8.00
C ARG A 655 -27.97 -2.50 -9.34
N THR A 656 -26.81 -3.14 -9.47
CA THR A 656 -26.44 -3.90 -10.68
C THR A 656 -27.49 -4.96 -11.02
N LEU A 657 -27.94 -5.73 -10.02
CA LEU A 657 -28.95 -6.78 -10.21
C LEU A 657 -30.32 -6.22 -10.58
N GLU A 658 -30.71 -5.07 -10.02
CA GLU A 658 -32.01 -4.44 -10.29
C GLU A 658 -32.06 -3.70 -11.63
N GLU A 659 -31.01 -2.94 -11.96
CA GLU A 659 -30.97 -2.03 -13.11
C GLU A 659 -30.42 -2.68 -14.38
N LEU A 660 -29.35 -3.49 -14.27
CA LEU A 660 -28.73 -4.15 -15.43
C LEU A 660 -29.32 -5.54 -15.68
N GLN A 661 -29.91 -6.16 -14.65
CA GLN A 661 -30.58 -7.47 -14.71
C GLN A 661 -29.78 -8.54 -15.48
N PRO A 662 -28.52 -8.79 -15.11
CA PRO A 662 -27.68 -9.73 -15.83
C PRO A 662 -28.28 -11.14 -15.77
N LYS A 663 -28.03 -11.96 -16.79
CA LYS A 663 -28.50 -13.37 -16.80
C LYS A 663 -27.79 -14.19 -15.73
N ALA A 664 -26.51 -13.89 -15.48
CA ALA A 664 -25.67 -14.53 -14.47
C ALA A 664 -24.91 -13.48 -13.65
N PHE A 665 -24.87 -13.70 -12.33
CA PHE A 665 -24.07 -12.93 -11.39
C PHE A 665 -22.97 -13.81 -10.78
N LEU A 666 -21.75 -13.29 -10.79
CA LEU A 666 -20.55 -13.93 -10.30
C LEU A 666 -19.89 -13.03 -9.25
N PRO A 667 -19.87 -13.43 -7.96
CA PRO A 667 -19.22 -12.63 -6.94
C PRO A 667 -17.70 -12.84 -6.97
N MET A 668 -16.93 -11.80 -6.66
CA MET A 668 -15.47 -11.82 -6.55
C MET A 668 -14.97 -11.02 -5.33
N HIS A 669 -13.66 -11.01 -5.08
CA HIS A 669 -13.00 -10.32 -3.95
C HIS A 669 -13.29 -10.86 -2.55
N SER A 670 -13.50 -12.17 -2.41
CA SER A 670 -13.56 -12.82 -1.09
C SER A 670 -12.37 -13.73 -0.80
N LEU A 671 -11.28 -13.64 -1.61
CA LEU A 671 -10.07 -14.47 -1.46
C LEU A 671 -10.42 -15.96 -1.24
N ASP A 672 -9.85 -16.58 -0.20
CA ASP A 672 -10.09 -17.98 0.18
C ASP A 672 -11.29 -18.16 1.12
N ASP A 673 -11.97 -17.07 1.45
CA ASP A 673 -13.12 -17.05 2.33
C ASP A 673 -14.38 -17.34 1.52
N GLY A 674 -14.41 -18.47 0.81
CA GLY A 674 -15.54 -18.85 -0.04
C GLY A 674 -16.90 -18.93 0.69
N PHE A 675 -16.90 -18.91 2.02
CA PHE A 675 -18.12 -18.80 2.82
C PHE A 675 -18.73 -17.39 2.73
N GLN A 676 -17.94 -16.35 2.51
CA GLN A 676 -18.42 -14.98 2.29
C GLN A 676 -19.20 -14.90 0.97
N TYR A 677 -18.73 -15.54 -0.11
CA TYR A 677 -19.53 -15.72 -1.32
C TYR A 677 -20.86 -16.40 -1.00
N ARG A 678 -20.83 -17.43 -0.16
CA ARG A 678 -22.05 -18.15 0.23
C ARG A 678 -23.05 -17.26 0.95
N ASP A 679 -22.61 -16.64 2.05
CA ASP A 679 -23.46 -15.86 2.94
C ASP A 679 -24.01 -14.63 2.20
N PHE A 680 -23.19 -13.99 1.36
CA PHE A 680 -23.62 -12.87 0.52
C PHE A 680 -24.75 -13.27 -0.45
N ILE A 681 -24.59 -14.39 -1.16
CA ILE A 681 -25.62 -14.90 -2.08
C ILE A 681 -26.89 -15.33 -1.34
N GLU A 682 -26.78 -15.97 -0.17
CA GLU A 682 -27.97 -16.33 0.63
C GLU A 682 -28.71 -15.09 1.13
N ASN A 683 -28.00 -14.05 1.57
CA ASN A 683 -28.61 -12.77 1.94
C ASN A 683 -29.37 -12.15 0.76
N LEU A 684 -28.77 -12.14 -0.45
CA LEU A 684 -29.46 -11.66 -1.66
C LEU A 684 -30.73 -12.46 -1.99
N LYS A 685 -30.73 -13.78 -1.75
CA LYS A 685 -31.94 -14.62 -1.93
C LYS A 685 -33.01 -14.27 -0.91
N GLU A 686 -32.64 -14.07 0.36
CA GLU A 686 -33.57 -13.65 1.42
C GLU A 686 -34.20 -12.27 1.14
N GLU A 687 -33.45 -11.40 0.47
CA GLU A 687 -33.92 -10.08 -0.01
C GLU A 687 -34.80 -10.15 -1.28
N GLY A 688 -35.03 -11.33 -1.84
CA GLY A 688 -36.00 -11.55 -2.93
C GLY A 688 -35.46 -11.32 -4.35
N ILE A 689 -34.15 -11.42 -4.55
CA ILE A 689 -33.54 -11.36 -5.89
C ILE A 689 -33.79 -12.68 -6.65
N GLU A 690 -34.83 -12.72 -7.49
CA GLU A 690 -35.25 -13.96 -8.18
C GLU A 690 -34.95 -14.00 -9.70
N LYS A 691 -34.65 -12.85 -10.34
CA LYS A 691 -34.54 -12.75 -11.81
C LYS A 691 -33.17 -13.16 -12.38
N THR A 692 -32.11 -13.04 -11.59
CA THR A 692 -30.73 -13.33 -12.00
C THR A 692 -30.27 -14.66 -11.40
N LYS A 693 -29.56 -15.46 -12.19
CA LYS A 693 -28.92 -16.67 -11.65
C LYS A 693 -27.69 -16.27 -10.84
N LEU A 694 -27.71 -16.62 -9.55
CA LEU A 694 -26.63 -16.39 -8.62
C LEU A 694 -25.74 -17.63 -8.56
N TYR A 695 -24.44 -17.47 -8.79
CA TYR A 695 -23.45 -18.55 -8.78
C TYR A 695 -22.48 -18.42 -7.60
N TYR A 696 -21.95 -19.56 -7.14
CA TYR A 696 -20.85 -19.61 -6.20
C TYR A 696 -19.56 -19.93 -6.95
N PRO A 697 -18.45 -19.21 -6.73
CA PRO A 697 -17.16 -19.51 -7.37
C PRO A 697 -16.58 -20.91 -7.04
N LEU A 698 -17.19 -21.66 -6.10
CA LEU A 698 -16.74 -22.98 -5.62
C LEU A 698 -17.75 -24.14 -5.83
N ASP A 699 -18.88 -23.90 -6.52
CA ASP A 699 -19.89 -24.92 -6.95
C ASP A 699 -19.82 -25.19 -8.47
#